data_AF-A0A2P2D4P9-F1
#
_entry.id   AF-A0A2P2D4P9-F1
#
_cell.length_a   1.000
_cell.length_b   1.000
_cell.length_c   1.000
_cell.angle_alpha   90.00
_cell.angle_beta   90.00
_cell.angle_gamma   90.00
#
_symmetry.space_group_name_H-M   'P 1'
#
loop_
_entity.id
_entity.type
_entity.pdbx_description
1 polymer ?
#
loop_
_entity_poly.entity_id
_entity_poly.type
_entity_poly.pdbx_seq_one_letter_code
_entity_poly.pdbx_strand_id
1 'polypeptide(L)'
;MPPGETAEPPSPDPTIRVYKGSGTVTSVPDGSTESLGSVKITESSTARVFTIQNNGEQTLNLTSTPIIAKTGADSGQFTLDQSGTDNVLDPGETSEFSVTFSPSGSTGTKSAQLQIASNDPNTPIFILNLSGTANPAPAPDIQVKRGSTTLTSGSSVHTFTSVQENTSGTAVSFTINNIGDATLNLSTITLTGANANQYSLDTSGTSSTVASSGSTTFSVTFSPTSTGAKTATITIPSDDAGTPNYTFGLSGTGNPTPVPEINVQRVTGSINIADGSGSFDFGSQVENVAGSAIQFRIQNLGTASLSLSGTPIVEIAGTNADQFEVTVQPSSTSVASSGNTTFSVRFVPTSTGAKTASISIANNDSDENPYNFTITGTGTPTPVPEINLKQASTSIASSGTYSGIADTRIGTTSATTTFTIENTGTATLNLSGSPRVVVGGTDASLFSVASQPSATVAASGTSTFTVTFSPTSTGTKTATLTIVNNDSDESSYVINLSANGNEPTAPCFDINTQSVASNLGSIANYGGSGQTLYYSSTIPITIGPSFPSAVYYINQPHGLTSTLFGMFSGIYNSTQSALYETRDGVGLTNFSGLLPYGTTSSQFLNLLGGSGTITITPNVSQTVYFDINSPVSFSATNASYSIIRGCNARLNEERTFSSTTGTTSSSGLAKVWTYRKKLNIRFIFVQGSYPTYTVAGLQDAVDRITSIYSQNSVKIDVQFSATSVSASEFLDLTDFEDETGTLTSSLTKLYTTTGSSQDANSLNIFLTSDTSNSNYAGLLGMAAGIPGVPGIVATKKAGMIVLLEPHRTSGSAASALSAADQQFLGDTIAHEAGHFLGLFHTNERGGASSTLSIFGLNARDALIETPYCLSSQDANTDGFVSISECSGTGFTNSGASNLMFWAGDGVTSQTQLTGEQGWILRSNPLAY
;
A
#
# COMPACT_ATOMS: atom_id res chain seq x y z
N MET A 1 -118.73 -86.10 -8.22
CA MET A 1 -117.62 -86.76 -8.95
C MET A 1 -117.14 -85.86 -10.07
N PRO A 2 -115.83 -85.57 -10.18
CA PRO A 2 -115.24 -85.04 -11.40
C PRO A 2 -115.16 -86.15 -12.48
N PRO A 3 -115.03 -85.81 -13.77
CA PRO A 3 -115.03 -86.78 -14.86
C PRO A 3 -113.67 -87.49 -14.96
N GLY A 4 -113.61 -88.82 -14.75
CA GLY A 4 -112.44 -89.63 -15.12
C GLY A 4 -112.02 -90.75 -14.16
N GLU A 5 -112.56 -90.86 -12.95
CA GLU A 5 -112.31 -92.01 -12.07
C GLU A 5 -113.44 -93.05 -12.20
N THR A 6 -113.08 -94.28 -12.58
CA THR A 6 -113.97 -95.43 -12.49
C THR A 6 -114.26 -95.72 -11.01
N ALA A 7 -115.54 -95.78 -10.64
CA ALA A 7 -115.95 -96.22 -9.31
C ALA A 7 -115.34 -97.61 -9.03
N GLU A 8 -114.38 -97.66 -8.12
CA GLU A 8 -113.81 -98.90 -7.59
C GLU A 8 -114.96 -99.68 -6.92
N PRO A 9 -115.18 -100.98 -7.23
CA PRO A 9 -116.25 -101.75 -6.60
C PRO A 9 -116.06 -101.75 -5.07
N PRO A 10 -117.14 -101.68 -4.27
CA PRO A 10 -117.03 -101.62 -2.83
C PRO A 10 -116.21 -102.81 -2.29
N SER A 11 -115.21 -102.50 -1.48
CA SER A 11 -114.39 -103.50 -0.80
C SER A 11 -115.22 -104.14 0.33
N PRO A 12 -115.27 -105.48 0.43
CA PRO A 12 -116.01 -106.15 1.51
C PRO A 12 -115.39 -105.91 2.90
N ASP A 13 -114.15 -105.42 2.96
CA ASP A 13 -113.42 -105.11 4.19
C ASP A 13 -113.51 -103.61 4.54
N PRO A 14 -113.40 -103.21 5.83
CA PRO A 14 -113.37 -101.79 6.21
C PRO A 14 -112.22 -101.09 5.48
N THR A 15 -112.48 -99.94 4.88
CA THR A 15 -111.51 -99.26 4.01
C THR A 15 -111.36 -97.79 4.38
N ILE A 16 -110.17 -97.37 4.85
CA ILE A 16 -109.91 -95.98 5.21
C ILE A 16 -109.56 -95.15 3.97
N ARG A 17 -110.25 -94.02 3.82
CA ARG A 17 -109.86 -92.95 2.89
C ARG A 17 -109.79 -91.64 3.63
N VAL A 18 -108.73 -90.87 3.38
CA VAL A 18 -108.58 -89.52 3.92
C VAL A 18 -108.72 -88.51 2.79
N TYR A 19 -109.35 -87.42 3.15
CA TYR A 19 -109.91 -86.46 2.24
C TYR A 19 -109.61 -85.05 2.77
N LYS A 20 -109.27 -84.09 1.91
CA LYS A 20 -109.06 -82.69 2.29
C LYS A 20 -110.36 -81.86 2.19
N GLY A 21 -110.85 -81.33 3.31
CA GLY A 21 -112.04 -80.48 3.41
C GLY A 21 -113.34 -81.22 3.78
N SER A 22 -114.34 -80.46 4.24
CA SER A 22 -115.57 -80.93 4.89
C SER A 22 -116.72 -81.28 3.92
N GLY A 23 -116.43 -82.01 2.84
CA GLY A 23 -117.44 -82.29 1.80
C GLY A 23 -116.97 -83.11 0.61
N THR A 24 -117.04 -82.54 -0.62
CA THR A 24 -116.58 -83.21 -1.86
C THR A 24 -115.09 -82.99 -2.06
N VAL A 25 -114.33 -84.06 -2.28
CA VAL A 25 -112.94 -84.09 -1.87
C VAL A 25 -111.95 -84.54 -2.94
N THR A 26 -110.75 -83.95 -2.94
CA THR A 26 -109.55 -84.58 -3.47
C THR A 26 -109.07 -85.65 -2.48
N SER A 27 -108.95 -86.91 -2.94
CA SER A 27 -108.36 -87.98 -2.14
C SER A 27 -106.94 -87.60 -1.72
N VAL A 28 -106.62 -87.84 -0.46
CA VAL A 28 -105.27 -87.72 0.08
C VAL A 28 -104.70 -89.15 0.06
N PRO A 29 -103.70 -89.44 -0.79
CA PRO A 29 -103.08 -90.77 -0.80
C PRO A 29 -102.30 -91.01 0.49
N ASP A 30 -102.24 -92.26 0.92
CA ASP A 30 -101.39 -92.69 2.03
C ASP A 30 -99.91 -92.38 1.72
N GLY A 31 -99.19 -91.86 2.72
CA GLY A 31 -97.80 -91.41 2.62
C GLY A 31 -97.59 -90.06 1.93
N SER A 32 -98.64 -89.40 1.43
CA SER A 32 -98.52 -88.08 0.78
C SER A 32 -98.13 -86.97 1.77
N THR A 33 -97.59 -85.86 1.25
CA THR A 33 -97.22 -84.69 2.04
C THR A 33 -98.17 -83.54 1.79
N GLU A 34 -98.79 -83.05 2.85
CA GLU A 34 -99.52 -81.79 2.83
C GLU A 34 -98.61 -80.63 3.27
N SER A 35 -98.54 -79.59 2.43
CA SER A 35 -97.92 -78.32 2.83
C SER A 35 -98.95 -77.34 3.38
N LEU A 36 -98.76 -76.90 4.63
CA LEU A 36 -99.57 -75.87 5.30
C LEU A 36 -99.14 -74.44 4.94
N GLY A 37 -98.16 -74.28 4.03
CA GLY A 37 -97.67 -72.99 3.54
C GLY A 37 -96.53 -72.39 4.37
N SER A 38 -96.25 -71.12 4.14
CA SER A 38 -95.19 -70.37 4.82
C SER A 38 -95.79 -69.27 5.70
N VAL A 39 -95.37 -69.21 6.97
CA VAL A 39 -95.78 -68.16 7.94
C VAL A 39 -94.56 -67.71 8.75
N LYS A 40 -94.63 -66.54 9.39
CA LYS A 40 -93.56 -66.04 10.25
C LYS A 40 -93.51 -66.81 11.57
N ILE A 41 -92.36 -66.84 12.26
CA ILE A 41 -92.14 -67.52 13.56
C ILE A 41 -93.10 -67.09 14.69
N THR A 42 -93.89 -66.03 14.48
CA THR A 42 -94.86 -65.51 15.45
C THR A 42 -96.32 -65.62 14.99
N GLU A 43 -96.57 -66.27 13.84
CA GLU A 43 -97.88 -66.39 13.21
C GLU A 43 -98.24 -67.87 13.02
N SER A 44 -99.53 -68.18 12.95
CA SER A 44 -100.03 -69.52 12.64
C SER A 44 -100.63 -69.54 11.23
N SER A 45 -100.50 -70.67 10.53
CA SER A 45 -101.26 -70.90 9.29
C SER A 45 -102.75 -70.94 9.58
N THR A 46 -103.58 -70.80 8.55
CA THR A 46 -105.00 -71.19 8.67
C THR A 46 -105.10 -72.70 8.92
N ALA A 47 -106.07 -73.13 9.75
CA ALA A 47 -106.33 -74.54 10.00
C ALA A 47 -106.77 -75.25 8.71
N ARG A 48 -106.18 -76.41 8.40
CA ARG A 48 -106.63 -77.28 7.31
C ARG A 48 -107.42 -78.45 7.85
N VAL A 49 -108.63 -78.61 7.34
CA VAL A 49 -109.56 -79.68 7.72
C VAL A 49 -109.35 -80.90 6.83
N PHE A 50 -109.34 -82.07 7.45
CA PHE A 50 -109.29 -83.38 6.83
C PHE A 50 -110.47 -84.22 7.31
N THR A 51 -110.97 -85.05 6.40
CA THR A 51 -112.11 -85.92 6.61
C THR A 51 -111.63 -87.35 6.43
N ILE A 52 -111.86 -88.19 7.42
CA ILE A 52 -111.68 -89.63 7.37
C ILE A 52 -113.03 -90.21 6.96
N GLN A 53 -113.06 -91.08 5.96
CA GLN A 53 -114.27 -91.77 5.52
C GLN A 53 -114.04 -93.28 5.49
N ASN A 54 -115.05 -94.03 5.91
CA ASN A 54 -115.10 -95.46 5.68
C ASN A 54 -115.74 -95.77 4.31
N ASN A 55 -114.92 -96.21 3.36
CA ASN A 55 -115.38 -96.57 2.02
C ASN A 55 -115.62 -98.10 1.86
N GLY A 56 -115.52 -98.88 2.93
CA GLY A 56 -115.78 -100.32 2.96
C GLY A 56 -117.20 -100.66 3.42
N GLU A 57 -117.59 -101.93 3.29
CA GLU A 57 -118.92 -102.41 3.71
C GLU A 57 -119.01 -102.87 5.19
N GLN A 58 -117.90 -102.86 5.92
CA GLN A 58 -117.83 -103.17 7.36
C GLN A 58 -117.37 -101.95 8.17
N THR A 59 -117.70 -101.92 9.47
CA THR A 59 -117.33 -100.82 10.39
C THR A 59 -115.81 -100.66 10.51
N LEU A 60 -115.32 -99.44 10.24
CA LEU A 60 -113.93 -99.02 10.38
C LEU A 60 -113.69 -98.52 11.81
N ASN A 61 -112.83 -99.21 12.55
CA ASN A 61 -112.40 -98.83 13.89
C ASN A 61 -111.04 -98.16 13.80
N LEU A 62 -110.92 -96.94 14.33
CA LEU A 62 -109.65 -96.24 14.51
C LEU A 62 -109.06 -96.65 15.87
N THR A 63 -107.92 -97.33 15.84
CA THR A 63 -107.46 -98.18 16.96
C THR A 63 -106.41 -97.53 17.85
N SER A 64 -105.88 -96.37 17.47
CA SER A 64 -104.90 -95.62 18.26
C SER A 64 -105.53 -94.75 19.36
N THR A 65 -104.79 -94.54 20.45
CA THR A 65 -105.11 -93.54 21.48
C THR A 65 -103.89 -92.63 21.68
N PRO A 66 -103.92 -91.33 21.30
CA PRO A 66 -104.97 -90.60 20.58
C PRO A 66 -105.36 -91.21 19.22
N ILE A 67 -106.58 -90.91 18.74
CA ILE A 67 -107.12 -91.44 17.46
C ILE A 67 -106.16 -91.17 16.31
N ILE A 68 -105.59 -89.96 16.24
CA ILE A 68 -104.54 -89.59 15.30
C ILE A 68 -103.27 -89.28 16.08
N ALA A 69 -102.22 -90.06 15.86
CA ALA A 69 -100.93 -89.85 16.49
C ALA A 69 -100.08 -88.86 15.69
N LYS A 70 -99.44 -87.91 16.37
CA LYS A 70 -98.44 -87.00 15.78
C LYS A 70 -97.04 -87.51 16.07
N THR A 71 -96.21 -87.63 15.03
CA THR A 71 -94.81 -88.02 15.14
C THR A 71 -93.90 -87.08 14.34
N GLY A 72 -92.59 -87.12 14.57
CA GLY A 72 -91.59 -86.27 13.90
C GLY A 72 -91.01 -85.16 14.78
N ALA A 73 -89.81 -84.68 14.41
CA ALA A 73 -89.00 -83.75 15.22
C ALA A 73 -89.66 -82.37 15.40
N ASP A 74 -90.40 -81.88 14.40
CA ASP A 74 -91.09 -80.59 14.47
C ASP A 74 -92.59 -80.75 14.80
N SER A 75 -93.04 -81.93 15.24
CA SER A 75 -94.47 -82.21 15.50
C SER A 75 -95.12 -81.27 16.52
N GLY A 76 -94.34 -80.67 17.43
CA GLY A 76 -94.79 -79.63 18.36
C GLY A 76 -95.20 -78.31 17.68
N GLN A 77 -94.79 -78.08 16.43
CA GLN A 77 -95.13 -76.90 15.64
C GLN A 77 -96.40 -77.11 14.78
N PHE A 78 -97.02 -78.30 14.87
CA PHE A 78 -98.27 -78.63 14.19
C PHE A 78 -99.34 -78.94 15.24
N THR A 79 -100.29 -78.04 15.40
CA THR A 79 -101.42 -78.22 16.32
C THR A 79 -102.48 -79.07 15.62
N LEU A 80 -102.87 -80.17 16.24
CA LEU A 80 -103.90 -81.09 15.76
C LEU A 80 -105.14 -80.93 16.65
N ASP A 81 -106.28 -80.64 16.04
CA ASP A 81 -107.59 -80.68 16.68
C ASP A 81 -108.37 -81.88 16.13
N GLN A 82 -108.59 -82.86 17.00
CA GLN A 82 -109.32 -84.11 16.74
C GLN A 82 -110.45 -84.31 17.76
N SER A 83 -110.91 -83.23 18.38
CA SER A 83 -111.89 -83.27 19.48
C SER A 83 -113.28 -83.75 19.03
N GLY A 84 -113.59 -83.63 17.74
CA GLY A 84 -114.79 -84.17 17.10
C GLY A 84 -114.53 -85.40 16.23
N THR A 85 -113.39 -86.08 16.38
CA THR A 85 -113.06 -87.27 15.59
C THR A 85 -113.63 -88.53 16.24
N ASP A 86 -114.50 -89.25 15.54
CA ASP A 86 -115.10 -90.50 15.98
C ASP A 86 -114.14 -91.67 15.73
N ASN A 87 -114.03 -92.58 16.69
CA ASN A 87 -113.15 -93.75 16.60
C ASN A 87 -113.82 -94.99 15.96
N VAL A 88 -115.10 -94.90 15.61
CA VAL A 88 -115.89 -95.95 14.96
C VAL A 88 -116.70 -95.32 13.84
N LEU A 89 -116.49 -95.77 12.62
CA LEU A 89 -117.17 -95.27 11.41
C LEU A 89 -117.89 -96.43 10.72
N ASP A 90 -119.22 -96.39 10.70
CA ASP A 90 -120.04 -97.32 9.93
C ASP A 90 -119.87 -97.08 8.40
N PRO A 91 -120.27 -98.04 7.55
CA PRO A 91 -120.10 -97.90 6.09
C PRO A 91 -120.64 -96.57 5.54
N GLY A 92 -119.78 -95.78 4.91
CA GLY A 92 -120.10 -94.47 4.34
C GLY A 92 -119.96 -93.26 5.28
N GLU A 93 -119.86 -93.48 6.59
CA GLU A 93 -119.73 -92.41 7.59
C GLU A 93 -118.37 -91.71 7.50
N THR A 94 -118.36 -90.45 7.94
CA THR A 94 -117.20 -89.57 7.91
C THR A 94 -116.92 -88.94 9.27
N SER A 95 -115.66 -88.69 9.59
CA SER A 95 -115.28 -87.87 10.73
C SER A 95 -114.13 -86.93 10.40
N GLU A 96 -114.06 -85.77 11.07
CA GLU A 96 -113.13 -84.69 10.71
C GLU A 96 -112.07 -84.44 11.79
N PHE A 97 -110.92 -83.95 11.34
CA PHE A 97 -109.88 -83.36 12.18
C PHE A 97 -109.26 -82.17 11.45
N SER A 98 -108.58 -81.28 12.18
CA SER A 98 -107.87 -80.17 11.55
C SER A 98 -106.44 -80.02 12.06
N VAL A 99 -105.59 -79.48 11.19
CA VAL A 99 -104.17 -79.26 11.47
C VAL A 99 -103.80 -77.81 11.18
N THR A 100 -103.08 -77.18 12.11
CA THR A 100 -102.54 -75.83 11.99
C THR A 100 -101.03 -75.82 12.19
N PHE A 101 -100.28 -75.11 11.34
CA PHE A 101 -98.83 -74.91 11.50
C PHE A 101 -98.54 -73.62 12.26
N SER A 102 -97.93 -73.73 13.44
CA SER A 102 -97.55 -72.60 14.31
C SER A 102 -96.05 -72.70 14.63
N PRO A 103 -95.17 -72.24 13.73
CA PRO A 103 -93.74 -72.37 13.93
C PRO A 103 -93.24 -71.59 15.15
N SER A 104 -92.23 -72.11 15.84
CA SER A 104 -91.50 -71.38 16.89
C SER A 104 -90.00 -71.68 16.84
N GLY A 105 -89.18 -70.74 17.32
CA GLY A 105 -87.74 -70.92 17.46
C GLY A 105 -86.91 -70.52 16.24
N SER A 106 -86.92 -71.31 15.15
CA SER A 106 -86.00 -71.13 14.01
C SER A 106 -86.68 -71.12 12.64
N THR A 107 -86.08 -70.39 11.70
CA THR A 107 -86.55 -70.27 10.31
C THR A 107 -86.29 -71.56 9.51
N GLY A 108 -86.97 -71.72 8.38
CA GLY A 108 -86.83 -72.84 7.45
C GLY A 108 -88.00 -73.83 7.48
N THR A 109 -87.92 -74.86 6.65
CA THR A 109 -88.97 -75.87 6.52
C THR A 109 -89.01 -76.77 7.76
N LYS A 110 -90.23 -76.98 8.27
CA LYS A 110 -90.59 -77.82 9.42
C LYS A 110 -91.47 -78.96 8.93
N SER A 111 -91.31 -80.14 9.51
CA SER A 111 -92.06 -81.33 9.09
C SER A 111 -92.53 -82.21 10.24
N ALA A 112 -93.69 -82.83 10.06
CA ALA A 112 -94.30 -83.76 11.00
C ALA A 112 -95.08 -84.85 10.25
N GLN A 113 -95.54 -85.88 10.95
CA GLN A 113 -96.34 -86.95 10.38
C GLN A 113 -97.56 -87.20 11.27
N LEU A 114 -98.72 -87.39 10.64
CA LEU A 114 -99.93 -87.90 11.28
C LEU A 114 -100.09 -89.37 10.93
N GLN A 115 -100.38 -90.19 11.93
CA GLN A 115 -100.63 -91.63 11.78
C GLN A 115 -102.02 -91.95 12.30
N ILE A 116 -102.85 -92.56 11.46
CA ILE A 116 -104.22 -92.98 11.78
C ILE A 116 -104.25 -94.51 11.70
N ALA A 117 -104.19 -95.18 12.84
CA ALA A 117 -104.24 -96.64 12.89
C ALA A 117 -105.70 -97.11 12.77
N SER A 118 -105.97 -98.12 11.95
CA SER A 118 -107.32 -98.66 11.75
C SER A 118 -107.34 -100.18 11.60
N ASN A 119 -108.53 -100.78 11.59
CA ASN A 119 -108.74 -102.20 11.27
C ASN A 119 -108.86 -102.48 9.76
N ASP A 120 -108.54 -101.52 8.88
CA ASP A 120 -108.39 -101.76 7.44
C ASP A 120 -107.20 -102.70 7.19
N PRO A 121 -107.39 -103.90 6.62
CA PRO A 121 -106.31 -104.86 6.42
C PRO A 121 -105.29 -104.42 5.35
N ASN A 122 -105.68 -103.54 4.42
CA ASN A 122 -104.82 -103.05 3.35
C ASN A 122 -104.07 -101.78 3.75
N THR A 123 -104.67 -100.95 4.60
CA THR A 123 -104.04 -99.73 5.14
C THR A 123 -104.20 -99.68 6.68
N PRO A 124 -103.50 -100.57 7.41
CA PRO A 124 -103.64 -100.67 8.86
C PRO A 124 -103.16 -99.41 9.59
N ILE A 125 -102.28 -98.62 8.98
CA ILE A 125 -101.90 -97.28 9.43
C ILE A 125 -101.87 -96.36 8.22
N PHE A 126 -102.77 -95.37 8.20
CA PHE A 126 -102.72 -94.30 7.21
C PHE A 126 -101.78 -93.20 7.68
N ILE A 127 -100.86 -92.79 6.82
CA ILE A 127 -99.82 -91.81 7.07
C ILE A 127 -100.08 -90.55 6.25
N LEU A 128 -100.12 -89.40 6.93
CA LEU A 128 -100.13 -88.08 6.30
C LEU A 128 -98.91 -87.29 6.76
N ASN A 129 -97.98 -87.01 5.85
CA ASN A 129 -96.85 -86.14 6.14
C ASN A 129 -97.29 -84.68 6.07
N LEU A 130 -96.75 -83.84 6.95
CA LEU A 130 -97.03 -82.41 7.05
C LEU A 130 -95.74 -81.62 6.83
N SER A 131 -95.84 -80.50 6.13
CA SER A 131 -94.75 -79.54 5.95
C SER A 131 -95.23 -78.10 6.11
N GLY A 132 -94.39 -77.21 6.61
CA GLY A 132 -94.61 -75.77 6.63
C GLY A 132 -93.29 -75.02 6.71
N THR A 133 -93.20 -73.79 6.19
CA THR A 133 -91.95 -73.00 6.21
C THR A 133 -92.05 -71.82 7.16
N ALA A 134 -91.13 -71.75 8.12
CA ALA A 134 -91.02 -70.65 9.08
C ALA A 134 -90.13 -69.52 8.51
N ASN A 135 -90.70 -68.34 8.29
CA ASN A 135 -89.96 -67.14 7.85
C ASN A 135 -89.52 -66.28 9.06
N PRO A 136 -88.42 -65.50 8.94
CA PRO A 136 -87.99 -64.58 10.01
C PRO A 136 -89.06 -63.51 10.28
N ALA A 137 -89.12 -63.02 11.52
CA ALA A 137 -89.95 -61.87 11.88
C ALA A 137 -89.31 -60.57 11.37
N PRO A 138 -90.10 -59.56 10.95
CA PRO A 138 -89.57 -58.26 10.55
C PRO A 138 -88.72 -57.61 11.66
N ALA A 139 -87.55 -57.08 11.31
CA ALA A 139 -86.61 -56.44 12.23
C ALA A 139 -86.03 -55.14 11.63
N PRO A 140 -85.75 -54.12 12.46
CA PRO A 140 -85.07 -52.92 11.99
C PRO A 140 -83.55 -53.19 11.83
N ASP A 141 -82.89 -52.44 10.93
CA ASP A 141 -81.44 -52.52 10.71
C ASP A 141 -80.90 -51.12 10.39
N ILE A 142 -79.99 -50.61 11.22
CA ILE A 142 -79.49 -49.24 11.15
C ILE A 142 -78.24 -49.11 10.28
N GLN A 143 -78.24 -48.11 9.38
CA GLN A 143 -77.07 -47.71 8.60
C GLN A 143 -76.85 -46.20 8.67
N VAL A 144 -75.63 -45.75 8.99
CA VAL A 144 -75.31 -44.32 9.06
C VAL A 144 -74.37 -43.93 7.92
N LYS A 145 -74.63 -42.80 7.27
CA LYS A 145 -73.87 -42.28 6.12
C LYS A 145 -73.42 -40.84 6.30
N ARG A 146 -72.30 -40.51 5.64
CA ARG A 146 -71.90 -39.13 5.31
C ARG A 146 -71.87 -39.02 3.78
N GLY A 147 -72.80 -38.27 3.19
CA GLY A 147 -72.99 -38.27 1.74
C GLY A 147 -73.32 -39.70 1.25
N SER A 148 -72.56 -40.20 0.28
CA SER A 148 -72.72 -41.58 -0.24
C SER A 148 -71.95 -42.65 0.56
N THR A 149 -71.12 -42.27 1.54
CA THR A 149 -70.25 -43.19 2.26
C THR A 149 -70.91 -43.70 3.54
N THR A 150 -71.03 -45.03 3.68
CA THR A 150 -71.46 -45.68 4.92
C THR A 150 -70.34 -45.66 5.97
N LEU A 151 -70.68 -45.30 7.21
CA LEU A 151 -69.78 -45.29 8.36
C LEU A 151 -69.95 -46.57 9.15
N THR A 152 -69.10 -47.57 8.99
CA THR A 152 -69.12 -48.81 9.77
C THR A 152 -69.07 -48.54 11.28
N SER A 153 -70.05 -49.06 12.02
CA SER A 153 -70.14 -48.94 13.48
C SER A 153 -68.88 -49.49 14.18
N GLY A 154 -68.42 -48.82 15.23
CA GLY A 154 -67.27 -49.17 16.05
C GLY A 154 -65.89 -48.93 15.44
N SER A 155 -65.78 -48.60 14.15
CA SER A 155 -64.48 -48.50 13.44
C SER A 155 -64.31 -47.26 12.58
N SER A 156 -65.38 -46.66 12.07
CA SER A 156 -65.28 -45.46 11.24
C SER A 156 -64.92 -44.22 12.05
N VAL A 157 -64.16 -43.32 11.44
CA VAL A 157 -63.88 -41.98 11.98
C VAL A 157 -64.16 -40.94 10.90
N HIS A 158 -64.95 -39.92 11.22
CA HIS A 158 -65.14 -38.76 10.35
C HIS A 158 -64.16 -37.65 10.74
N THR A 159 -63.33 -37.20 9.79
CA THR A 159 -62.36 -36.13 10.01
C THR A 159 -62.87 -34.79 9.46
N PHE A 160 -63.00 -33.81 10.33
CA PHE A 160 -63.30 -32.41 9.99
C PHE A 160 -62.06 -31.71 9.42
N THR A 161 -62.26 -30.66 8.62
CA THR A 161 -61.18 -29.74 8.25
C THR A 161 -60.58 -29.10 9.49
N SER A 162 -59.31 -28.70 9.42
CA SER A 162 -58.72 -27.95 10.53
C SER A 162 -59.38 -26.58 10.67
N VAL A 163 -59.52 -26.12 11.91
CA VAL A 163 -60.22 -24.88 12.26
C VAL A 163 -59.33 -24.12 13.23
N GLN A 164 -59.24 -22.80 13.09
CA GLN A 164 -58.51 -21.97 14.05
C GLN A 164 -59.15 -22.11 15.44
N GLU A 165 -58.34 -22.21 16.49
CA GLU A 165 -58.84 -22.21 17.86
C GLU A 165 -59.75 -21.00 18.13
N ASN A 166 -60.76 -21.21 18.96
CA ASN A 166 -61.80 -20.24 19.31
C ASN A 166 -62.67 -19.78 18.13
N THR A 167 -62.66 -20.50 17.01
CA THR A 167 -63.59 -20.31 15.89
C THR A 167 -64.38 -21.60 15.62
N SER A 168 -65.46 -21.51 14.84
CA SER A 168 -66.28 -22.65 14.45
C SER A 168 -66.12 -22.98 12.98
N GLY A 169 -65.97 -24.26 12.67
CA GLY A 169 -66.00 -24.78 11.31
C GLY A 169 -67.42 -24.88 10.74
N THR A 170 -67.53 -25.47 9.56
CA THR A 170 -68.83 -25.75 8.93
C THR A 170 -69.49 -26.99 9.56
N ALA A 171 -70.81 -26.94 9.77
CA ALA A 171 -71.59 -28.08 10.23
C ALA A 171 -71.59 -29.22 9.20
N VAL A 172 -71.35 -30.46 9.65
CA VAL A 172 -71.38 -31.66 8.81
C VAL A 172 -72.63 -32.47 9.13
N SER A 173 -73.42 -32.80 8.10
CA SER A 173 -74.64 -33.60 8.23
C SER A 173 -74.38 -35.09 8.01
N PHE A 174 -75.00 -35.92 8.87
CA PHE A 174 -75.00 -37.37 8.82
C PHE A 174 -76.43 -37.88 8.62
N THR A 175 -76.59 -38.95 7.83
CA THR A 175 -77.88 -39.56 7.52
C THR A 175 -77.98 -40.93 8.18
N ILE A 176 -79.04 -41.17 8.94
CA ILE A 176 -79.41 -42.47 9.49
C ILE A 176 -80.46 -43.06 8.56
N ASN A 177 -80.20 -44.24 8.02
CA ASN A 177 -81.09 -45.02 7.17
C ASN A 177 -81.55 -46.25 7.94
N ASN A 178 -82.83 -46.59 7.81
CA ASN A 178 -83.34 -47.89 8.21
C ASN A 178 -83.39 -48.81 6.98
N ILE A 179 -82.49 -49.78 6.92
CA ILE A 179 -82.39 -50.74 5.82
C ILE A 179 -83.11 -52.07 6.13
N GLY A 180 -83.71 -52.19 7.32
CA GLY A 180 -84.52 -53.33 7.73
C GLY A 180 -85.98 -53.24 7.25
N ASP A 181 -86.76 -54.26 7.58
CA ASP A 181 -88.17 -54.42 7.18
C ASP A 181 -89.19 -54.12 8.29
N ALA A 182 -88.72 -53.68 9.46
CA ALA A 182 -89.53 -53.08 10.53
C ALA A 182 -89.17 -51.58 10.76
N THR A 183 -89.97 -50.86 11.55
CA THR A 183 -89.67 -49.47 11.94
C THR A 183 -88.52 -49.45 12.94
N LEU A 184 -87.51 -48.60 12.71
CA LEU A 184 -86.37 -48.38 13.60
C LEU A 184 -86.71 -47.27 14.60
N ASN A 185 -86.67 -47.58 15.89
CA ASN A 185 -86.88 -46.62 16.98
C ASN A 185 -85.51 -46.14 17.49
N LEU A 186 -85.28 -44.83 17.40
CA LEU A 186 -84.05 -44.17 17.86
C LEU A 186 -84.25 -43.59 19.25
N SER A 187 -83.23 -43.74 20.10
CA SER A 187 -83.10 -42.99 21.34
C SER A 187 -82.20 -41.77 21.17
N THR A 188 -81.97 -41.02 22.25
CA THR A 188 -81.14 -39.82 22.24
C THR A 188 -79.74 -40.10 21.70
N ILE A 189 -79.37 -39.46 20.61
CA ILE A 189 -78.01 -39.47 20.08
C ILE A 189 -77.11 -38.72 21.06
N THR A 190 -75.98 -39.33 21.41
CA THR A 190 -75.03 -38.75 22.36
C THR A 190 -73.66 -38.54 21.72
N LEU A 191 -72.97 -37.54 22.23
CA LEU A 191 -71.61 -37.17 21.87
C LEU A 191 -70.74 -37.30 23.13
N THR A 192 -69.73 -38.16 23.07
CA THR A 192 -68.87 -38.50 24.21
C THR A 192 -67.39 -38.48 23.81
N GLY A 193 -66.49 -38.67 24.77
CA GLY A 193 -65.05 -38.68 24.53
C GLY A 193 -64.33 -37.43 25.04
N ALA A 194 -63.00 -37.46 25.01
CA ALA A 194 -62.13 -36.51 25.71
C ALA A 194 -62.30 -35.05 25.25
N ASN A 195 -62.69 -34.82 23.99
CA ASN A 195 -62.86 -33.48 23.42
C ASN A 195 -64.29 -33.22 22.95
N ALA A 196 -65.27 -33.94 23.49
CA ALA A 196 -66.68 -33.81 23.10
C ALA A 196 -67.20 -32.36 23.22
N ASN A 197 -66.72 -31.59 24.20
CA ASN A 197 -67.07 -30.18 24.38
C ASN A 197 -66.60 -29.25 23.25
N GLN A 198 -65.75 -29.73 22.33
CA GLN A 198 -65.29 -29.00 21.15
C GLN A 198 -66.05 -29.40 19.88
N TYR A 199 -67.09 -30.22 20.03
CA TYR A 199 -68.06 -30.56 19.00
C TYR A 199 -69.45 -30.19 19.50
N SER A 200 -70.28 -29.62 18.63
CA SER A 200 -71.69 -29.37 18.93
C SER A 200 -72.55 -30.32 18.10
N LEU A 201 -73.48 -31.02 18.77
CA LEU A 201 -74.40 -31.96 18.16
C LEU A 201 -75.78 -31.29 18.01
N ASP A 202 -76.31 -31.26 16.79
CA ASP A 202 -77.66 -30.77 16.48
C ASP A 202 -78.52 -31.93 15.95
N THR A 203 -79.51 -32.33 16.75
CA THR A 203 -80.48 -33.39 16.47
C THR A 203 -81.87 -32.85 16.17
N SER A 204 -82.04 -31.53 15.98
CA SER A 204 -83.35 -30.92 15.71
C SER A 204 -84.04 -31.48 14.45
N GLY A 205 -83.26 -31.97 13.48
CA GLY A 205 -83.73 -32.66 12.28
C GLY A 205 -83.86 -34.19 12.40
N THR A 206 -83.71 -34.76 13.59
CA THR A 206 -83.74 -36.21 13.82
C THR A 206 -85.13 -36.70 14.26
N SER A 207 -85.76 -37.56 13.47
CA SER A 207 -86.97 -38.29 13.84
C SER A 207 -86.65 -39.42 14.83
N SER A 208 -87.45 -39.57 15.89
CA SER A 208 -87.31 -40.68 16.86
C SER A 208 -87.73 -42.04 16.29
N THR A 209 -88.40 -42.05 15.13
CA THR A 209 -88.78 -43.27 14.42
C THR A 209 -88.47 -43.14 12.94
N VAL A 210 -87.87 -44.17 12.35
CA VAL A 210 -87.54 -44.23 10.94
C VAL A 210 -88.24 -45.45 10.34
N ALA A 211 -89.24 -45.22 9.48
CA ALA A 211 -89.95 -46.29 8.78
C ALA A 211 -88.98 -47.18 7.97
N SER A 212 -89.38 -48.41 7.63
CA SER A 212 -88.59 -49.26 6.74
C SER A 212 -88.27 -48.52 5.43
N SER A 213 -87.01 -48.64 4.98
CA SER A 213 -86.45 -47.89 3.83
C SER A 213 -86.42 -46.36 3.98
N GLY A 214 -86.80 -45.82 5.14
CA GLY A 214 -86.76 -44.39 5.46
C GLY A 214 -85.39 -43.90 5.92
N SER A 215 -85.27 -42.59 6.12
CA SER A 215 -84.09 -41.96 6.70
C SER A 215 -84.39 -40.73 7.54
N THR A 216 -83.42 -40.32 8.35
CA THR A 216 -83.42 -39.07 9.12
C THR A 216 -81.99 -38.52 9.23
N THR A 217 -81.81 -37.26 9.63
CA THR A 217 -80.47 -36.64 9.72
C THR A 217 -80.17 -36.00 11.07
N PHE A 218 -78.89 -35.84 11.38
CA PHE A 218 -78.37 -34.96 12.43
C PHE A 218 -77.09 -34.28 11.93
N SER A 219 -76.62 -33.23 12.58
CA SER A 219 -75.36 -32.59 12.20
C SER A 219 -74.43 -32.35 13.38
N VAL A 220 -73.14 -32.23 13.08
CA VAL A 220 -72.09 -31.94 14.06
C VAL A 220 -71.20 -30.82 13.56
N THR A 221 -70.88 -29.85 14.41
CA THR A 221 -69.92 -28.76 14.11
C THR A 221 -68.70 -28.85 15.01
N PHE A 222 -67.50 -28.75 14.42
CA PHE A 222 -66.23 -28.72 15.15
C PHE A 222 -65.80 -27.27 15.47
N SER A 223 -65.58 -26.98 16.75
CA SER A 223 -65.20 -25.67 17.28
C SER A 223 -64.06 -25.83 18.30
N PRO A 224 -62.80 -25.95 17.86
CA PRO A 224 -61.68 -26.19 18.76
C PRO A 224 -61.44 -25.00 19.69
N THR A 225 -61.16 -25.25 20.96
CA THR A 225 -60.79 -24.21 21.94
C THR A 225 -59.30 -24.19 22.25
N SER A 226 -58.52 -25.08 21.63
CA SER A 226 -57.07 -25.14 21.72
C SER A 226 -56.49 -25.85 20.50
N THR A 227 -55.20 -25.65 20.26
CA THR A 227 -54.48 -26.29 19.15
C THR A 227 -54.35 -27.82 19.30
N GLY A 228 -54.08 -28.48 18.17
CA GLY A 228 -53.83 -29.93 18.10
C GLY A 228 -55.07 -30.77 17.82
N ALA A 229 -54.87 -32.09 17.74
CA ALA A 229 -55.91 -33.06 17.38
C ALA A 229 -56.96 -33.23 18.48
N LYS A 230 -58.24 -33.21 18.11
CA LYS A 230 -59.41 -33.34 18.98
C LYS A 230 -60.25 -34.51 18.52
N THR A 231 -60.60 -35.40 19.43
CA THR A 231 -61.43 -36.57 19.14
C THR A 231 -62.67 -36.65 20.02
N ALA A 232 -63.74 -37.17 19.45
CA ALA A 232 -65.00 -37.46 20.12
C ALA A 232 -65.67 -38.69 19.47
N THR A 233 -66.73 -39.22 20.06
CA THR A 233 -67.46 -40.39 19.54
C THR A 233 -68.96 -40.08 19.55
N ILE A 234 -69.62 -40.32 18.42
CA ILE A 234 -71.07 -40.32 18.32
C ILE A 234 -71.59 -41.71 18.68
N THR A 235 -72.64 -41.77 19.49
CA THR A 235 -73.40 -43.00 19.79
C THR A 235 -74.87 -42.77 19.50
N ILE A 236 -75.46 -43.64 18.69
CA ILE A 236 -76.86 -43.62 18.28
C ILE A 236 -77.52 -44.91 18.77
N PRO A 237 -78.21 -44.89 19.92
CA PRO A 237 -78.90 -46.08 20.41
C PRO A 237 -80.20 -46.31 19.65
N SER A 238 -80.52 -47.58 19.37
CA SER A 238 -81.74 -47.99 18.67
C SER A 238 -82.23 -49.38 19.08
N ASP A 239 -83.40 -49.78 18.57
CA ASP A 239 -83.98 -51.12 18.76
C ASP A 239 -83.54 -52.15 17.71
N ASP A 240 -82.56 -51.83 16.86
CA ASP A 240 -81.84 -52.82 16.05
C ASP A 240 -81.05 -53.76 16.97
N ALA A 241 -81.50 -55.01 17.09
CA ALA A 241 -80.85 -56.02 17.92
C ALA A 241 -79.44 -56.40 17.45
N GLY A 242 -79.14 -56.24 16.16
CA GLY A 242 -77.81 -56.49 15.59
C GLY A 242 -76.82 -55.38 15.93
N THR A 243 -77.29 -54.12 15.96
CA THR A 243 -76.48 -52.95 16.32
C THR A 243 -77.20 -52.00 17.30
N PRO A 244 -77.42 -52.40 18.57
CA PRO A 244 -78.21 -51.60 19.52
C PRO A 244 -77.63 -50.21 19.80
N ASN A 245 -76.31 -50.05 19.65
CA ASN A 245 -75.60 -48.79 19.74
C ASN A 245 -74.72 -48.61 18.51
N TYR A 246 -75.16 -47.79 17.56
CA TYR A 246 -74.35 -47.45 16.39
C TYR A 246 -73.33 -46.38 16.78
N THR A 247 -72.03 -46.66 16.63
CA THR A 247 -70.97 -45.76 17.11
C THR A 247 -69.95 -45.44 16.03
N PHE A 248 -69.46 -44.20 15.96
CA PHE A 248 -68.32 -43.84 15.11
C PHE A 248 -67.57 -42.66 15.70
N GLY A 249 -66.27 -42.58 15.42
CA GLY A 249 -65.40 -41.52 15.91
C GLY A 249 -65.51 -40.23 15.09
N LEU A 250 -65.13 -39.13 15.71
CA LEU A 250 -64.92 -37.82 15.11
C LEU A 250 -63.47 -37.41 15.38
N SER A 251 -62.84 -36.78 14.40
CA SER A 251 -61.50 -36.21 14.52
C SER A 251 -61.45 -34.83 13.86
N GLY A 252 -60.67 -33.91 14.40
CA GLY A 252 -60.46 -32.56 13.87
C GLY A 252 -59.20 -31.96 14.48
N THR A 253 -58.62 -30.94 13.84
CA THR A 253 -57.39 -30.28 14.35
C THR A 253 -57.65 -28.80 14.59
N GLY A 254 -57.38 -28.34 15.81
CA GLY A 254 -57.29 -26.90 16.13
C GLY A 254 -55.96 -26.33 15.64
N ASN A 255 -55.99 -25.24 14.87
CA ASN A 255 -54.80 -24.49 14.48
C ASN A 255 -54.60 -23.28 15.40
N PRO A 256 -53.37 -22.82 15.64
CA PRO A 256 -53.12 -21.60 16.42
C PRO A 256 -53.72 -20.36 15.75
N THR A 257 -53.99 -19.33 16.56
CA THR A 257 -54.30 -17.99 16.05
C THR A 257 -53.09 -17.40 15.32
N PRO A 258 -53.22 -16.91 14.06
CA PRO A 258 -52.12 -16.28 13.36
C PRO A 258 -51.61 -15.02 14.09
N VAL A 259 -50.30 -14.94 14.31
CA VAL A 259 -49.62 -13.78 14.91
C VAL A 259 -48.55 -13.24 13.96
N PRO A 260 -48.33 -11.90 13.91
CA PRO A 260 -47.15 -11.34 13.24
C PRO A 260 -45.89 -11.66 14.05
N GLU A 261 -44.71 -11.65 13.40
CA GLU A 261 -43.40 -11.79 14.06
C GLU A 261 -42.39 -10.93 13.28
N ILE A 262 -41.86 -9.86 13.86
CA ILE A 262 -40.93 -8.95 13.19
C ILE A 262 -39.46 -9.38 13.37
N ASN A 263 -38.63 -9.18 12.35
CA ASN A 263 -37.18 -9.30 12.50
C ASN A 263 -36.48 -8.24 11.64
N VAL A 264 -35.49 -7.55 12.20
CA VAL A 264 -34.65 -6.60 11.44
C VAL A 264 -33.30 -7.24 11.15
N GLN A 265 -32.91 -7.22 9.88
CA GLN A 265 -31.67 -7.83 9.42
C GLN A 265 -30.88 -6.86 8.53
N ARG A 266 -29.57 -6.75 8.74
CA ARG A 266 -28.69 -6.09 7.75
C ARG A 266 -28.64 -6.94 6.49
N VAL A 267 -28.95 -6.34 5.34
CA VAL A 267 -29.02 -7.06 4.05
C VAL A 267 -27.68 -7.71 3.70
N THR A 268 -26.58 -6.96 3.80
CA THR A 268 -25.24 -7.50 3.55
C THR A 268 -24.80 -8.44 4.67
N GLY A 269 -24.62 -9.71 4.34
CA GLY A 269 -24.21 -10.75 5.29
C GLY A 269 -25.34 -11.33 6.14
N SER A 270 -26.59 -10.92 5.92
CA SER A 270 -27.79 -11.49 6.55
C SER A 270 -27.70 -11.59 8.08
N ILE A 271 -27.29 -10.50 8.74
CA ILE A 271 -27.08 -10.46 10.20
C ILE A 271 -28.31 -9.86 10.88
N ASN A 272 -28.96 -10.64 11.75
CA ASN A 272 -30.11 -10.16 12.54
C ASN A 272 -29.65 -9.16 13.60
N ILE A 273 -30.43 -8.11 13.81
CA ILE A 273 -30.23 -7.10 14.84
C ILE A 273 -31.38 -7.27 15.83
N ALA A 274 -31.09 -7.77 17.03
CA ALA A 274 -32.11 -8.08 18.02
C ALA A 274 -32.84 -6.83 18.55
N ASP A 275 -34.12 -6.97 18.87
CA ASP A 275 -34.90 -5.95 19.56
C ASP A 275 -34.34 -5.64 20.97
N GLY A 276 -34.41 -4.37 21.36
CA GLY A 276 -34.03 -3.79 22.66
C GLY A 276 -32.53 -3.82 22.99
N SER A 277 -31.76 -4.74 22.43
CA SER A 277 -30.35 -5.01 22.80
C SER A 277 -29.39 -5.03 21.61
N GLY A 278 -29.90 -5.12 20.39
CA GLY A 278 -29.09 -5.09 19.17
C GLY A 278 -28.40 -3.74 18.97
N SER A 279 -27.25 -3.77 18.30
CA SER A 279 -26.54 -2.57 17.87
C SER A 279 -25.93 -2.75 16.48
N PHE A 280 -25.88 -1.66 15.72
CA PHE A 280 -25.17 -1.61 14.45
C PHE A 280 -24.21 -0.41 14.38
N ASP A 281 -22.93 -0.69 14.10
CA ASP A 281 -21.90 0.34 13.96
C ASP A 281 -21.64 0.70 12.49
N PHE A 282 -21.81 1.97 12.15
CA PHE A 282 -21.49 2.55 10.85
C PHE A 282 -19.98 2.83 10.67
N GLY A 283 -19.19 2.65 11.73
CA GLY A 283 -17.75 2.87 11.74
C GLY A 283 -17.39 4.36 11.77
N SER A 284 -16.18 4.67 11.30
CA SER A 284 -15.66 6.04 11.30
C SER A 284 -16.01 6.80 10.03
N GLN A 285 -16.41 8.06 10.16
CA GLN A 285 -16.64 8.98 9.04
C GLN A 285 -16.05 10.36 9.35
N VAL A 286 -15.54 11.04 8.34
CA VAL A 286 -15.03 12.41 8.48
C VAL A 286 -16.20 13.35 8.79
N GLU A 287 -15.98 14.26 9.73
CA GLU A 287 -16.95 15.30 10.09
C GLU A 287 -17.45 16.06 8.85
N ASN A 288 -18.76 16.29 8.78
CA ASN A 288 -19.50 16.91 7.68
C ASN A 288 -19.42 16.16 6.34
N VAL A 289 -18.96 14.90 6.34
CA VAL A 289 -18.97 14.02 5.16
C VAL A 289 -19.97 12.90 5.36
N ALA A 290 -20.89 12.73 4.41
CA ALA A 290 -21.88 11.67 4.47
C ALA A 290 -21.24 10.31 4.16
N GLY A 291 -21.41 9.34 5.08
CA GLY A 291 -21.02 7.95 4.86
C GLY A 291 -21.96 7.23 3.89
N SER A 292 -21.56 6.02 3.51
CA SER A 292 -22.39 5.13 2.68
C SER A 292 -23.68 4.72 3.39
N ALA A 293 -24.79 4.68 2.67
CA ALA A 293 -26.06 4.17 3.19
C ALA A 293 -26.01 2.64 3.34
N ILE A 294 -26.39 2.14 4.51
CA ILE A 294 -26.52 0.73 4.84
C ILE A 294 -27.99 0.34 4.78
N GLN A 295 -28.28 -0.74 4.05
CA GLN A 295 -29.63 -1.26 3.88
C GLN A 295 -29.96 -2.33 4.93
N PHE A 296 -31.12 -2.17 5.54
CA PHE A 296 -31.75 -3.09 6.47
C PHE A 296 -33.03 -3.65 5.88
N ARG A 297 -33.38 -4.86 6.29
CA ARG A 297 -34.56 -5.59 5.88
C ARG A 297 -35.42 -5.87 7.10
N ILE A 298 -36.67 -5.44 7.05
CA ILE A 298 -37.72 -5.82 7.99
C ILE A 298 -38.40 -7.07 7.42
N GLN A 299 -38.38 -8.15 8.17
CA GLN A 299 -39.00 -9.42 7.79
C GLN A 299 -40.22 -9.67 8.67
N ASN A 300 -41.23 -10.30 8.09
CA ASN A 300 -42.33 -10.89 8.86
C ASN A 300 -42.15 -12.41 8.86
N LEU A 301 -41.65 -12.95 9.97
CA LEU A 301 -41.46 -14.39 10.17
C LEU A 301 -42.75 -15.08 10.66
N GLY A 302 -43.79 -14.28 10.94
CA GLY A 302 -45.04 -14.72 11.52
C GLY A 302 -46.02 -15.23 10.48
N THR A 303 -47.20 -15.59 10.98
CA THR A 303 -48.30 -16.17 10.17
C THR A 303 -49.43 -15.19 9.91
N ALA A 304 -49.50 -14.05 10.61
CA ALA A 304 -50.37 -12.91 10.28
C ALA A 304 -49.61 -11.81 9.52
N SER A 305 -50.32 -10.80 9.02
CA SER A 305 -49.68 -9.63 8.39
C SER A 305 -49.10 -8.70 9.44
N LEU A 306 -47.83 -8.32 9.26
CA LEU A 306 -47.12 -7.33 10.07
C LEU A 306 -47.47 -5.93 9.56
N SER A 307 -48.11 -5.13 10.40
CA SER A 307 -48.44 -3.73 10.16
C SER A 307 -47.37 -2.84 10.75
N LEU A 308 -46.81 -1.93 9.96
CA LEU A 308 -45.81 -0.94 10.35
C LEU A 308 -46.51 0.42 10.51
N SER A 309 -46.78 0.81 11.75
CA SER A 309 -47.72 1.89 12.10
C SER A 309 -47.06 3.25 12.35
N GLY A 310 -45.73 3.31 12.36
CA GLY A 310 -44.96 4.55 12.59
C GLY A 310 -45.14 5.61 11.49
N THR A 311 -45.07 6.89 11.88
CA THR A 311 -45.05 8.04 10.96
C THR A 311 -43.89 9.01 11.30
N PRO A 312 -42.70 8.86 10.69
CA PRO A 312 -42.33 7.89 9.65
C PRO A 312 -42.21 6.44 10.16
N ILE A 313 -42.20 5.45 9.24
CA ILE A 313 -42.16 4.02 9.60
C ILE A 313 -40.91 3.67 10.42
N VAL A 314 -39.75 4.15 9.97
CA VAL A 314 -38.48 4.04 10.69
C VAL A 314 -38.14 5.40 11.25
N GLU A 315 -38.10 5.52 12.57
CA GLU A 315 -37.72 6.73 13.28
C GLU A 315 -36.33 6.55 13.89
N ILE A 316 -35.53 7.63 13.86
CA ILE A 316 -34.26 7.70 14.59
C ILE A 316 -34.45 8.66 15.75
N ALA A 317 -34.16 8.18 16.96
CA ALA A 317 -34.29 8.93 18.20
C ALA A 317 -32.99 8.88 19.02
N GLY A 318 -32.95 9.63 20.12
CA GLY A 318 -31.79 9.69 21.02
C GLY A 318 -30.85 10.88 20.74
N THR A 319 -29.76 10.94 21.50
CA THR A 319 -28.92 12.14 21.65
C THR A 319 -28.25 12.63 20.37
N ASN A 320 -27.87 11.72 19.45
CA ASN A 320 -27.19 12.09 18.20
C ASN A 320 -28.02 11.71 16.97
N ALA A 321 -29.35 11.68 17.09
CA ALA A 321 -30.26 11.29 16.01
C ALA A 321 -30.07 12.15 14.75
N ASP A 322 -29.74 13.42 14.92
CA ASP A 322 -29.45 14.40 13.85
C ASP A 322 -28.20 14.05 13.01
N GLN A 323 -27.37 13.12 13.47
CA GLN A 323 -26.17 12.66 12.76
C GLN A 323 -26.38 11.33 12.03
N PHE A 324 -27.59 10.79 12.04
CA PHE A 324 -27.99 9.64 11.24
C PHE A 324 -29.21 10.00 10.42
N GLU A 325 -29.28 9.48 9.20
CA GLU A 325 -30.34 9.83 8.25
C GLU A 325 -30.95 8.57 7.67
N VAL A 326 -32.27 8.43 7.77
CA VAL A 326 -33.02 7.44 6.98
C VAL A 326 -33.13 7.94 5.54
N THR A 327 -32.24 7.43 4.69
CA THR A 327 -32.18 7.78 3.26
C THR A 327 -33.30 7.15 2.43
N VAL A 328 -33.83 6.01 2.87
CA VAL A 328 -34.94 5.31 2.23
C VAL A 328 -35.84 4.73 3.30
N GLN A 329 -37.11 5.14 3.33
CA GLN A 329 -38.14 4.53 4.17
C GLN A 329 -38.72 3.27 3.50
N PRO A 330 -39.29 2.32 4.26
CA PRO A 330 -40.05 1.21 3.70
C PRO A 330 -41.16 1.69 2.77
N SER A 331 -41.33 1.01 1.63
CA SER A 331 -42.32 1.37 0.61
C SER A 331 -43.74 0.91 0.90
N SER A 332 -43.94 0.12 1.95
CA SER A 332 -45.23 -0.44 2.37
C SER A 332 -45.35 -0.40 3.89
N THR A 333 -46.55 -0.09 4.38
CA THR A 333 -46.95 -0.15 5.79
C THR A 333 -47.44 -1.53 6.20
N SER A 334 -47.49 -2.50 5.29
CA SER A 334 -47.91 -3.87 5.57
C SER A 334 -46.98 -4.88 4.91
N VAL A 335 -46.53 -5.87 5.68
CA VAL A 335 -45.69 -6.97 5.24
C VAL A 335 -46.46 -8.27 5.45
N ALA A 336 -46.81 -8.94 4.34
CA ALA A 336 -47.50 -10.23 4.39
C ALA A 336 -46.66 -11.29 5.14
N SER A 337 -47.29 -12.37 5.61
CA SER A 337 -46.59 -13.50 6.24
C SER A 337 -45.46 -14.01 5.34
N SER A 338 -44.27 -14.27 5.90
CA SER A 338 -43.04 -14.62 5.16
C SER A 338 -42.52 -13.54 4.19
N GLY A 339 -43.16 -12.35 4.17
CA GLY A 339 -42.76 -11.21 3.36
C GLY A 339 -41.64 -10.39 4.01
N ASN A 340 -41.16 -9.38 3.28
CA ASN A 340 -40.20 -8.41 3.80
C ASN A 340 -40.33 -7.05 3.10
N THR A 341 -39.77 -6.02 3.72
CA THR A 341 -39.54 -4.68 3.16
C THR A 341 -38.17 -4.17 3.61
N THR A 342 -37.67 -3.08 3.03
CA THR A 342 -36.32 -2.56 3.31
C THR A 342 -36.31 -1.08 3.60
N PHE A 343 -35.34 -0.64 4.38
CA PHE A 343 -35.00 0.77 4.61
C PHE A 343 -33.48 0.95 4.58
N SER A 344 -33.00 2.17 4.36
CA SER A 344 -31.58 2.47 4.34
C SER A 344 -31.24 3.65 5.23
N VAL A 345 -30.18 3.53 6.03
CA VAL A 345 -29.71 4.56 6.95
C VAL A 345 -28.25 4.89 6.63
N ARG A 346 -27.83 6.15 6.78
CA ARG A 346 -26.42 6.55 6.72
C ARG A 346 -26.02 7.38 7.93
N PHE A 347 -24.72 7.40 8.21
CA PHE A 347 -24.11 8.22 9.26
C PHE A 347 -23.44 9.46 8.66
N VAL A 348 -23.76 10.64 9.19
CA VAL A 348 -23.25 11.96 8.77
C VAL A 348 -22.84 12.74 10.03
N PRO A 349 -21.62 12.53 10.56
CA PRO A 349 -21.20 13.19 11.80
C PRO A 349 -21.06 14.69 11.59
N THR A 350 -21.56 15.49 12.54
CA THR A 350 -21.42 16.96 12.56
C THR A 350 -20.35 17.44 13.53
N SER A 351 -19.70 16.51 14.23
CA SER A 351 -18.59 16.75 15.16
C SER A 351 -17.79 15.47 15.37
N THR A 352 -16.55 15.60 15.84
CA THR A 352 -15.71 14.44 16.19
C THR A 352 -16.22 13.64 17.40
N GLY A 353 -15.73 12.40 17.54
CA GLY A 353 -16.04 11.50 18.65
C GLY A 353 -17.20 10.53 18.39
N ALA A 354 -17.44 9.64 19.35
CA ALA A 354 -18.46 8.60 19.25
C ALA A 354 -19.89 9.18 19.30
N LYS A 355 -20.74 8.71 18.38
CA LYS A 355 -22.14 9.10 18.21
C LYS A 355 -23.02 7.86 18.39
N THR A 356 -24.14 8.06 19.09
CA THR A 356 -25.12 7.00 19.37
C THR A 356 -26.53 7.54 19.22
N ALA A 357 -27.38 6.74 18.58
CA ALA A 357 -28.81 6.96 18.41
C ALA A 357 -29.55 5.61 18.44
N SER A 358 -30.87 5.62 18.48
CA SER A 358 -31.71 4.41 18.43
C SER A 358 -32.64 4.47 17.23
N ILE A 359 -32.79 3.36 16.52
CA ILE A 359 -33.87 3.16 15.56
C ILE A 359 -35.09 2.60 16.30
N SER A 360 -36.29 3.09 15.96
CA SER A 360 -37.56 2.59 16.45
C SER A 360 -38.53 2.34 15.29
N ILE A 361 -39.19 1.19 15.29
CA ILE A 361 -40.14 0.76 14.26
C ILE A 361 -41.43 0.29 14.93
N ALA A 362 -42.42 1.17 15.02
CA ALA A 362 -43.74 0.83 15.56
C ALA A 362 -44.46 -0.17 14.65
N ASN A 363 -44.98 -1.24 15.25
CA ASN A 363 -45.57 -2.36 14.54
C ASN A 363 -46.75 -3.01 15.32
N ASN A 364 -47.26 -4.16 14.89
CA ASN A 364 -48.36 -4.89 15.56
C ASN A 364 -47.95 -6.27 16.11
N ASP A 365 -46.65 -6.52 16.21
CA ASP A 365 -46.11 -7.63 16.98
C ASP A 365 -46.23 -7.35 18.47
N SER A 366 -46.71 -8.32 19.25
CA SER A 366 -47.19 -8.03 20.60
C SER A 366 -46.08 -7.89 21.64
N ASP A 367 -44.94 -8.54 21.41
CA ASP A 367 -43.78 -8.57 22.31
C ASP A 367 -42.58 -7.78 21.78
N GLU A 368 -42.57 -7.38 20.50
CA GLU A 368 -41.50 -6.57 19.88
C GLU A 368 -42.02 -5.24 19.26
N ASN A 369 -43.04 -4.62 19.89
CA ASN A 369 -43.57 -3.32 19.46
C ASN A 369 -43.36 -2.18 20.48
N PRO A 370 -42.66 -1.10 20.12
CA PRO A 370 -41.91 -0.91 18.87
C PRO A 370 -40.62 -1.76 18.83
N TYR A 371 -40.14 -2.10 17.63
CA TYR A 371 -38.85 -2.77 17.45
C TYR A 371 -37.73 -1.74 17.50
N ASN A 372 -36.84 -1.84 18.48
CA ASN A 372 -35.79 -0.88 18.76
C ASN A 372 -34.40 -1.50 18.72
N PHE A 373 -33.42 -0.77 18.20
CA PHE A 373 -32.01 -1.14 18.32
C PHE A 373 -31.11 0.09 18.25
N THR A 374 -29.89 -0.02 18.77
CA THR A 374 -28.92 1.08 18.80
C THR A 374 -28.17 1.18 17.47
N ILE A 375 -27.85 2.40 17.03
CA ILE A 375 -26.91 2.66 15.95
C ILE A 375 -25.77 3.53 16.47
N THR A 376 -24.55 3.20 16.08
CA THR A 376 -23.34 3.93 16.47
C THR A 376 -22.52 4.35 15.27
N GLY A 377 -21.65 5.34 15.46
CA GLY A 377 -20.64 5.75 14.50
C GLY A 377 -19.62 6.67 15.18
N THR A 378 -18.47 6.88 14.58
CA THR A 378 -17.44 7.80 15.12
C THR A 378 -17.12 8.90 14.12
N GLY A 379 -17.32 10.16 14.52
CA GLY A 379 -16.83 11.31 13.75
C GLY A 379 -15.33 11.45 13.88
N THR A 380 -14.60 11.53 12.77
CA THR A 380 -13.16 11.81 12.74
C THR A 380 -12.89 13.24 12.24
N PRO A 381 -11.81 13.90 12.69
CA PRO A 381 -11.49 15.25 12.24
C PRO A 381 -11.27 15.30 10.72
N THR A 382 -11.50 16.47 10.13
CA THR A 382 -11.14 16.73 8.73
C THR A 382 -9.61 16.67 8.59
N PRO A 383 -9.06 15.85 7.66
CA PRO A 383 -7.62 15.83 7.44
C PRO A 383 -7.11 17.21 7.01
N VAL A 384 -6.09 17.72 7.70
CA VAL A 384 -5.41 18.98 7.37
C VAL A 384 -3.92 18.72 7.09
N PRO A 385 -3.31 19.41 6.11
CA PRO A 385 -1.85 19.41 5.96
C PRO A 385 -1.22 20.22 7.09
N GLU A 386 0.04 19.93 7.43
CA GLU A 386 0.83 20.72 8.39
C GLU A 386 2.28 20.74 7.89
N ILE A 387 2.82 21.91 7.57
CA ILE A 387 4.19 22.04 7.04
C ILE A 387 5.21 22.25 8.17
N ASN A 388 6.35 21.57 8.09
CA ASN A 388 7.48 21.84 8.96
C ASN A 388 8.77 21.87 8.16
N LEU A 389 9.56 22.94 8.30
CA LEU A 389 10.86 23.07 7.64
C LEU A 389 11.99 22.71 8.61
N LYS A 390 12.88 21.83 8.20
CA LYS A 390 14.07 21.43 8.97
C LYS A 390 15.36 21.67 8.22
N GLN A 391 16.42 21.90 8.99
CA GLN A 391 17.77 21.62 8.57
C GLN A 391 18.38 20.58 9.52
N ALA A 392 18.85 19.46 8.96
CA ALA A 392 19.17 18.26 9.73
C ALA A 392 18.01 17.85 10.66
N SER A 393 18.21 17.82 11.97
CA SER A 393 17.19 17.46 12.97
C SER A 393 16.44 18.65 13.56
N THR A 394 16.80 19.88 13.22
CA THR A 394 16.28 21.10 13.84
C THR A 394 15.19 21.75 13.00
N SER A 395 14.01 21.95 13.57
CA SER A 395 12.92 22.72 12.96
C SER A 395 13.24 24.21 12.94
N ILE A 396 12.90 24.85 11.83
CA ILE A 396 13.05 26.28 11.58
C ILE A 396 11.64 26.82 11.38
N ALA A 397 11.10 27.47 12.39
CA ALA A 397 9.76 28.03 12.35
C ALA A 397 9.60 29.06 11.21
N SER A 398 8.36 29.23 10.73
CA SER A 398 8.02 30.33 9.83
C SER A 398 8.35 31.68 10.48
N SER A 399 8.81 32.63 9.67
CA SER A 399 9.50 33.88 10.03
C SER A 399 10.82 33.74 10.81
N GLY A 400 11.29 32.51 11.05
CA GLY A 400 12.58 32.23 11.70
C GLY A 400 13.78 32.65 10.86
N THR A 401 14.97 32.60 11.46
CA THR A 401 16.24 32.87 10.76
C THR A 401 17.14 31.64 10.79
N TYR A 402 17.67 31.25 9.64
CA TYR A 402 18.70 30.23 9.52
C TYR A 402 20.05 30.87 9.14
N SER A 403 20.98 30.84 10.09
CA SER A 403 22.35 31.37 9.94
C SER A 403 23.42 30.28 9.82
N GLY A 404 23.01 29.04 9.50
CA GLY A 404 23.91 27.88 9.41
C GLY A 404 24.51 27.61 8.03
N ILE A 405 24.23 28.48 7.05
CA ILE A 405 24.91 28.43 5.75
C ILE A 405 26.36 28.87 5.98
N ALA A 406 27.32 28.09 5.46
CA ALA A 406 28.73 28.33 5.70
C ALA A 406 29.18 29.72 5.19
N ASP A 407 29.98 30.41 6.01
CA ASP A 407 30.69 31.60 5.58
C ASP A 407 31.56 31.26 4.36
N THR A 408 31.46 32.10 3.33
CA THR A 408 31.96 31.76 2.00
C THR A 408 32.82 32.88 1.47
N ARG A 409 33.98 32.50 0.90
CA ARG A 409 34.89 33.43 0.26
C ARG A 409 34.20 34.13 -0.90
N ILE A 410 34.35 35.44 -1.01
CA ILE A 410 33.83 36.20 -2.15
C ILE A 410 34.35 35.65 -3.47
N GLY A 411 33.47 35.57 -4.45
CA GLY A 411 33.77 34.97 -5.76
C GLY A 411 33.86 33.45 -5.76
N THR A 412 33.46 32.80 -4.67
CA THR A 412 33.27 31.35 -4.58
C THR A 412 31.81 30.99 -4.28
N THR A 413 31.50 29.71 -4.29
CA THR A 413 30.17 29.18 -3.94
C THR A 413 30.30 28.24 -2.76
N SER A 414 29.41 28.40 -1.78
CA SER A 414 29.33 27.53 -0.61
C SER A 414 29.07 26.08 -1.00
N ALA A 415 29.34 25.16 -0.08
CA ALA A 415 28.72 23.83 -0.16
C ALA A 415 27.19 23.97 -0.12
N THR A 416 26.49 22.98 -0.68
CA THR A 416 25.02 22.93 -0.67
C THR A 416 24.51 22.68 0.75
N THR A 417 23.63 23.54 1.25
CA THR A 417 22.84 23.30 2.46
C THR A 417 21.52 22.64 2.08
N THR A 418 21.27 21.44 2.60
CA THR A 418 20.02 20.70 2.36
C THR A 418 18.99 21.02 3.43
N PHE A 419 17.79 21.43 2.99
CA PHE A 419 16.61 21.61 3.82
C PHE A 419 15.61 20.48 3.55
N THR A 420 14.86 20.10 4.59
CA THR A 420 13.83 19.09 4.53
C THR A 420 12.48 19.72 4.88
N ILE A 421 11.53 19.59 3.98
CA ILE A 421 10.11 19.88 4.22
C ILE A 421 9.49 18.58 4.72
N GLU A 422 8.88 18.62 5.89
CA GLU A 422 8.07 17.53 6.44
C GLU A 422 6.60 17.93 6.40
N ASN A 423 5.73 16.96 6.14
CA ASN A 423 4.30 17.11 6.34
C ASN A 423 3.90 16.36 7.61
N THR A 424 3.76 17.07 8.72
CA THR A 424 3.35 16.50 10.02
C THR A 424 1.83 16.34 10.14
N GLY A 425 1.09 16.77 9.11
CA GLY A 425 -0.36 16.72 9.06
C GLY A 425 -0.90 15.37 8.60
N THR A 426 -2.22 15.32 8.44
CA THR A 426 -2.97 14.11 8.06
C THR A 426 -3.50 14.16 6.61
N ALA A 427 -3.48 15.33 5.97
CA ALA A 427 -3.74 15.47 4.53
C ALA A 427 -2.45 15.68 3.73
N THR A 428 -2.53 15.58 2.40
CA THR A 428 -1.40 15.90 1.51
C THR A 428 -1.07 17.40 1.54
N LEU A 429 0.19 17.72 1.81
CA LEU A 429 0.74 19.06 1.68
C LEU A 429 1.10 19.31 0.20
N ASN A 430 0.48 20.32 -0.39
CA ASN A 430 0.70 20.76 -1.75
C ASN A 430 1.58 22.01 -1.73
N LEU A 431 2.75 21.94 -2.36
CA LEU A 431 3.67 23.07 -2.51
C LEU A 431 3.37 23.77 -3.83
N SER A 432 2.71 24.91 -3.74
CA SER A 432 2.32 25.74 -4.89
C SER A 432 3.42 26.75 -5.23
N GLY A 433 3.53 27.13 -6.50
CA GLY A 433 4.58 28.04 -6.99
C GLY A 433 5.42 27.46 -8.12
N SER A 434 5.95 28.35 -8.97
CA SER A 434 6.90 28.02 -10.03
C SER A 434 7.99 29.11 -10.08
N PRO A 435 9.15 28.89 -9.44
CA PRO A 435 9.54 27.71 -8.66
C PRO A 435 8.80 27.57 -7.31
N ARG A 436 8.86 26.38 -6.68
CA ARG A 436 8.15 26.09 -5.41
C ARG A 436 8.82 26.72 -4.20
N VAL A 437 10.15 26.76 -4.23
CA VAL A 437 10.96 27.49 -3.27
C VAL A 437 11.55 28.69 -3.99
N VAL A 438 11.20 29.87 -3.52
CA VAL A 438 11.62 31.15 -4.09
C VAL A 438 12.53 31.85 -3.10
N VAL A 439 13.68 32.35 -3.58
CA VAL A 439 14.54 33.25 -2.81
C VAL A 439 14.16 34.68 -3.16
N GLY A 440 13.92 35.50 -2.14
CA GLY A 440 13.63 36.93 -2.26
C GLY A 440 14.42 37.76 -1.25
N GLY A 441 14.06 39.03 -1.11
CA GLY A 441 14.74 39.96 -0.18
C GLY A 441 15.98 40.64 -0.78
N THR A 442 16.72 41.36 0.07
CA THR A 442 17.76 42.31 -0.34
C THR A 442 18.91 41.66 -1.10
N ASP A 443 19.47 40.56 -0.60
CA ASP A 443 20.63 39.89 -1.20
C ASP A 443 20.24 38.60 -1.96
N ALA A 444 19.00 38.51 -2.45
CA ALA A 444 18.46 37.30 -3.06
C ALA A 444 19.34 36.72 -4.18
N SER A 445 19.98 37.57 -5.01
CA SER A 445 20.85 37.14 -6.10
C SER A 445 22.12 36.39 -5.64
N LEU A 446 22.45 36.46 -4.34
CA LEU A 446 23.59 35.76 -3.75
C LEU A 446 23.22 34.36 -3.24
N PHE A 447 21.93 34.02 -3.19
CA PHE A 447 21.45 32.71 -2.76
C PHE A 447 20.74 32.02 -3.92
N SER A 448 21.00 30.73 -4.12
CA SER A 448 20.40 29.97 -5.21
C SER A 448 19.84 28.66 -4.70
N VAL A 449 18.66 28.29 -5.19
CA VAL A 449 18.06 26.97 -4.93
C VAL A 449 18.53 26.01 -6.04
N ALA A 450 19.48 25.14 -5.71
CA ALA A 450 20.10 24.23 -6.68
C ALA A 450 19.21 23.02 -7.04
N SER A 451 18.33 22.61 -6.13
CA SER A 451 17.32 21.56 -6.37
C SER A 451 16.00 21.96 -5.72
N GLN A 452 14.90 21.84 -6.46
CA GLN A 452 13.55 22.11 -5.97
C GLN A 452 12.92 20.87 -5.32
N PRO A 453 12.00 21.03 -4.36
CA PRO A 453 11.27 19.90 -3.76
C PRO A 453 10.18 19.37 -4.69
N SER A 454 9.64 18.21 -4.34
CA SER A 454 8.46 17.59 -4.96
C SER A 454 7.24 18.51 -4.85
N ALA A 455 6.29 18.38 -5.78
CA ALA A 455 5.07 19.19 -5.77
C ALA A 455 4.13 18.91 -4.60
N THR A 456 4.18 17.69 -4.09
CA THR A 456 3.31 17.21 -3.03
C THR A 456 4.13 16.40 -2.04
N VAL A 457 3.78 16.52 -0.76
CA VAL A 457 4.32 15.72 0.33
C VAL A 457 3.14 14.99 0.98
N ALA A 458 3.13 13.66 0.89
CA ALA A 458 2.09 12.85 1.53
C ALA A 458 2.08 13.07 3.05
N ALA A 459 0.96 12.76 3.73
CA ALA A 459 0.89 12.82 5.19
C ALA A 459 2.03 12.00 5.82
N SER A 460 2.69 12.56 6.83
CA SER A 460 3.93 11.99 7.44
C SER A 460 5.11 11.80 6.48
N GLY A 461 5.04 12.33 5.25
CA GLY A 461 6.10 12.27 4.25
C GLY A 461 7.07 13.45 4.34
N THR A 462 8.14 13.38 3.54
CA THR A 462 9.14 14.45 3.44
C THR A 462 9.53 14.75 1.99
N SER A 463 10.07 15.93 1.75
CA SER A 463 10.72 16.33 0.50
C SER A 463 11.90 17.26 0.80
N THR A 464 12.91 17.31 -0.06
CA THR A 464 14.12 18.10 0.19
C THR A 464 14.39 19.10 -0.92
N PHE A 465 15.08 20.17 -0.57
CA PHE A 465 15.63 21.13 -1.51
C PHE A 465 17.01 21.60 -1.02
N THR A 466 17.83 22.15 -1.90
CA THR A 466 19.19 22.58 -1.55
C THR A 466 19.41 24.04 -1.90
N VAL A 467 20.14 24.74 -1.03
CA VAL A 467 20.50 26.15 -1.19
C VAL A 467 22.02 26.31 -1.20
N THR A 468 22.53 27.18 -2.06
CA THR A 468 23.93 27.62 -2.06
C THR A 468 24.00 29.14 -1.89
N PHE A 469 25.16 29.60 -1.45
CA PHE A 469 25.48 31.01 -1.25
C PHE A 469 26.75 31.40 -2.03
N SER A 470 26.68 32.51 -2.77
CA SER A 470 27.76 33.02 -3.62
C SER A 470 27.95 34.53 -3.42
N PRO A 471 28.72 34.93 -2.39
CA PRO A 471 28.92 36.34 -2.07
C PRO A 471 29.79 37.07 -3.08
N THR A 472 29.49 38.35 -3.29
CA THR A 472 30.27 39.28 -4.13
C THR A 472 30.90 40.42 -3.32
N SER A 473 30.59 40.52 -2.03
CA SER A 473 31.13 41.52 -1.10
C SER A 473 31.15 40.97 0.34
N THR A 474 31.96 41.57 1.21
CA THR A 474 32.13 41.13 2.60
C THR A 474 30.91 41.46 3.45
N GLY A 475 30.81 40.77 4.60
CA GLY A 475 29.79 41.00 5.62
C GLY A 475 28.57 40.10 5.47
N THR A 476 27.64 40.25 6.41
CA THR A 476 26.40 39.48 6.47
C THR A 476 25.48 39.81 5.30
N LYS A 477 25.01 38.76 4.62
CA LYS A 477 24.04 38.83 3.52
C LYS A 477 22.77 38.14 3.95
N THR A 478 21.63 38.76 3.64
CA THR A 478 20.33 38.28 4.04
C THR A 478 19.38 38.13 2.87
N ALA A 479 18.67 37.01 2.84
CA ALA A 479 17.63 36.73 1.89
C ALA A 479 16.42 36.11 2.61
N THR A 480 15.29 36.07 1.93
CA THR A 480 14.12 35.32 2.38
C THR A 480 13.96 34.10 1.51
N LEU A 481 13.46 33.01 2.10
CA LEU A 481 13.08 31.80 1.40
C LEU A 481 11.58 31.60 1.62
N THR A 482 10.81 31.56 0.54
CA THR A 482 9.35 31.46 0.57
C THR A 482 8.89 30.15 -0.07
N ILE A 483 7.98 29.46 0.62
CA ILE A 483 7.34 28.22 0.17
C ILE A 483 5.82 28.42 0.28
N VAL A 484 5.15 28.63 -0.85
CA VAL A 484 3.68 28.72 -0.87
C VAL A 484 3.13 27.30 -0.78
N ASN A 485 2.14 27.10 0.09
CA ASN A 485 1.60 25.78 0.37
C ASN A 485 0.09 25.85 0.68
N ASN A 486 -0.55 24.71 0.96
CA ASN A 486 -1.98 24.63 1.31
C ASN A 486 -2.23 24.39 2.81
N ASP A 487 -1.22 24.60 3.65
CA ASP A 487 -1.38 24.69 5.08
C ASP A 487 -2.05 26.02 5.45
N SER A 488 -3.13 25.95 6.21
CA SER A 488 -4.07 27.07 6.33
C SER A 488 -3.60 28.19 7.24
N ASP A 489 -2.75 27.88 8.22
CA ASP A 489 -2.18 28.84 9.18
C ASP A 489 -0.72 29.19 8.89
N GLU A 490 -0.03 28.41 8.05
CA GLU A 490 1.38 28.65 7.67
C GLU A 490 1.62 28.83 6.15
N SER A 491 0.59 29.19 5.37
CA SER A 491 0.77 29.60 3.96
C SER A 491 0.83 31.13 3.82
N SER A 492 1.91 31.73 3.32
CA SER A 492 3.17 31.12 2.86
C SER A 492 4.16 30.86 3.99
N TYR A 493 4.96 29.80 3.88
CA TYR A 493 6.04 29.50 4.82
C TYR A 493 7.28 30.30 4.43
N VAL A 494 7.71 31.23 5.28
CA VAL A 494 8.81 32.15 4.96
C VAL A 494 9.90 32.03 6.01
N ILE A 495 11.17 31.86 5.63
CA ILE A 495 12.29 31.98 6.58
C ILE A 495 13.30 33.00 6.08
N ASN A 496 14.08 33.57 6.99
CA ASN A 496 15.23 34.41 6.66
C ASN A 496 16.49 33.53 6.58
N LEU A 497 17.28 33.73 5.54
CA LEU A 497 18.61 33.15 5.39
C LEU A 497 19.65 34.21 5.73
N SER A 498 20.70 33.80 6.45
CA SER A 498 21.85 34.65 6.75
C SER A 498 23.14 33.88 6.52
N ALA A 499 24.09 34.48 5.82
CA ALA A 499 25.43 33.95 5.58
C ALA A 499 26.43 35.09 5.43
N ASN A 500 27.71 34.90 5.80
CA ASN A 500 28.71 35.96 5.62
C ASN A 500 29.59 35.72 4.40
N GLY A 501 29.76 36.78 3.61
CA GLY A 501 30.87 36.87 2.66
C GLY A 501 32.15 37.27 3.38
N ASN A 502 33.24 36.55 3.15
CA ASN A 502 34.56 36.88 3.68
C ASN A 502 35.63 37.00 2.59
N GLU A 503 36.72 37.70 2.91
CA GLU A 503 37.96 37.70 2.12
C GLU A 503 39.10 37.15 2.99
N PRO A 504 40.09 36.47 2.40
CA PRO A 504 41.29 36.09 3.14
C PRO A 504 42.08 37.34 3.57
N THR A 505 42.56 37.33 4.81
CA THR A 505 43.36 38.43 5.37
C THR A 505 44.87 38.22 5.21
N ALA A 506 45.29 37.01 4.85
CA ALA A 506 46.67 36.61 4.62
C ALA A 506 46.73 35.39 3.67
N PRO A 507 47.92 35.05 3.13
CA PRO A 507 48.15 33.74 2.53
C PRO A 507 47.78 32.59 3.47
N CYS A 508 47.39 31.46 2.89
CA CYS A 508 46.99 30.27 3.64
C CYS A 508 47.75 29.07 3.10
N PHE A 509 48.52 28.41 3.96
CA PHE A 509 49.33 27.24 3.61
C PHE A 509 48.96 26.03 4.47
N ASP A 510 48.86 24.88 3.83
CA ASP A 510 48.90 23.57 4.47
C ASP A 510 50.21 22.89 4.05
N ILE A 511 51.18 22.88 4.98
CA ILE A 511 52.57 22.46 4.74
C ILE A 511 52.81 21.10 5.39
N ASN A 512 53.21 20.13 4.59
CA ASN A 512 53.63 18.83 5.07
C ASN A 512 55.08 18.55 4.62
N THR A 513 56.00 18.46 5.58
CA THR A 513 57.43 18.16 5.34
C THR A 513 57.77 16.78 5.86
N GLN A 514 58.40 15.96 5.02
CA GLN A 514 58.78 14.58 5.36
C GLN A 514 60.17 14.23 4.83
N SER A 515 60.85 13.31 5.50
CA SER A 515 62.08 12.70 4.99
C SER A 515 61.77 11.75 3.83
N VAL A 516 62.65 11.70 2.84
CA VAL A 516 62.51 10.80 1.69
C VAL A 516 63.12 9.44 2.06
N ALA A 517 62.31 8.38 2.01
CA ALA A 517 62.79 7.02 2.19
C ALA A 517 63.53 6.53 0.93
N SER A 518 64.64 5.79 1.12
CA SER A 518 65.41 5.20 0.02
C SER A 518 64.90 3.81 -0.34
N ASN A 519 64.34 3.66 -1.54
CA ASN A 519 64.26 2.36 -2.19
C ASN A 519 65.43 2.22 -3.18
N LEU A 520 66.00 1.02 -3.29
CA LEU A 520 67.09 0.72 -4.22
C LEU A 520 66.54 -0.09 -5.39
N GLY A 521 66.86 0.29 -6.63
CA GLY A 521 66.47 -0.49 -7.80
C GLY A 521 67.25 -0.12 -9.05
N SER A 522 67.19 -1.03 -10.03
CA SER A 522 67.64 -0.77 -11.40
C SER A 522 66.43 -0.34 -12.23
N ILE A 523 66.45 0.89 -12.73
CA ILE A 523 65.41 1.35 -13.67
C ILE A 523 65.89 1.04 -15.08
N ALA A 524 65.28 0.04 -15.72
CA ALA A 524 65.40 -0.18 -17.15
C ALA A 524 64.59 0.92 -17.86
N ASN A 525 65.26 1.77 -18.66
CA ASN A 525 64.70 2.77 -19.60
C ASN A 525 64.90 4.27 -19.28
N TYR A 526 65.69 4.66 -18.28
CA TYR A 526 66.11 6.06 -18.15
C TYR A 526 67.64 6.19 -18.19
N GLY A 527 68.16 6.83 -19.25
CA GLY A 527 69.57 7.25 -19.34
C GLY A 527 70.63 6.21 -19.72
N GLY A 528 70.25 4.96 -19.97
CA GLY A 528 71.18 3.89 -20.38
C GLY A 528 71.06 2.64 -19.51
N SER A 529 71.23 1.48 -20.12
CA SER A 529 70.99 0.18 -19.46
C SER A 529 71.98 -0.10 -18.32
N GLY A 530 71.48 -0.27 -17.09
CA GLY A 530 72.18 -0.98 -16.01
C GLY A 530 72.66 -0.17 -14.80
N GLN A 531 72.34 1.12 -14.68
CA GLN A 531 72.70 1.90 -13.48
C GLN A 531 71.70 1.70 -12.33
N THR A 532 72.21 1.66 -11.10
CA THR A 532 71.42 1.58 -9.87
C THR A 532 71.04 2.99 -9.42
N LEU A 533 69.75 3.26 -9.23
CA LEU A 533 69.23 4.53 -8.72
C LEU A 533 68.51 4.31 -7.39
N TYR A 534 68.50 5.36 -6.56
CA TYR A 534 67.63 5.45 -5.41
C TYR A 534 66.36 6.18 -5.81
N TYR A 535 65.20 5.62 -5.48
CA TYR A 535 63.90 6.22 -5.79
C TYR A 535 63.01 6.28 -4.55
N SER A 536 62.13 7.27 -4.48
CA SER A 536 61.09 7.36 -3.47
C SER A 536 59.91 6.47 -3.86
N SER A 537 59.13 6.02 -2.88
CA SER A 537 57.76 5.59 -3.18
C SER A 537 56.98 6.77 -3.78
N THR A 538 55.90 6.50 -4.53
CA THR A 538 55.06 7.57 -5.07
C THR A 538 54.40 8.35 -3.93
N ILE A 539 54.47 9.68 -4.02
CA ILE A 539 53.98 10.62 -3.02
C ILE A 539 52.69 11.25 -3.57
N PRO A 540 51.54 11.09 -2.88
CA PRO A 540 50.27 11.66 -3.33
C PRO A 540 50.17 13.16 -2.98
N ILE A 541 49.73 13.96 -3.94
CA ILE A 541 49.35 15.36 -3.79
C ILE A 541 47.89 15.51 -4.22
N THR A 542 47.02 15.84 -3.28
CA THR A 542 45.62 16.18 -3.59
C THR A 542 45.47 17.68 -3.82
N ILE A 543 44.98 18.03 -5.01
CA ILE A 543 44.55 19.37 -5.41
C ILE A 543 43.05 19.39 -5.70
N GLY A 544 42.38 20.51 -5.49
CA GLY A 544 40.93 20.61 -5.64
C GLY A 544 40.35 21.96 -5.23
N PRO A 545 39.03 22.08 -5.13
CA PRO A 545 38.35 23.32 -4.73
C PRO A 545 38.88 23.92 -3.41
N SER A 546 39.15 23.07 -2.43
CA SER A 546 39.66 23.46 -1.10
C SER A 546 41.18 23.60 -1.04
N PHE A 547 41.90 23.00 -1.99
CA PHE A 547 43.36 23.04 -2.09
C PHE A 547 43.78 23.34 -3.54
N PRO A 548 43.69 24.60 -3.99
CA PRO A 548 43.68 24.90 -5.42
C PRO A 548 45.06 25.01 -6.08
N SER A 549 46.11 24.75 -5.32
CA SER A 549 47.45 24.57 -5.83
C SER A 549 48.29 23.83 -4.81
N ALA A 550 49.35 23.20 -5.29
CA ALA A 550 50.41 22.65 -4.46
C ALA A 550 51.77 23.04 -5.02
N VAL A 551 52.64 23.60 -4.19
CA VAL A 551 54.06 23.72 -4.47
C VAL A 551 54.76 22.55 -3.78
N TYR A 552 55.49 21.72 -4.52
CA TYR A 552 56.39 20.75 -3.91
C TYR A 552 57.81 21.32 -3.91
N TYR A 553 58.56 21.03 -2.85
CA TYR A 553 59.95 21.42 -2.68
C TYR A 553 60.74 20.21 -2.21
N ILE A 554 61.86 19.93 -2.86
CA ILE A 554 62.74 18.83 -2.52
C ILE A 554 64.10 19.40 -2.19
N ASN A 555 64.67 18.93 -1.08
CA ASN A 555 65.97 19.37 -0.60
C ASN A 555 66.84 18.16 -0.27
N GLN A 556 67.96 18.04 -0.98
CA GLN A 556 69.10 17.22 -0.60
C GLN A 556 70.24 18.11 -0.11
N PRO A 557 70.56 18.11 1.21
CA PRO A 557 71.67 18.87 1.75
C PRO A 557 73.03 18.18 1.50
N HIS A 558 73.27 17.72 0.26
CA HIS A 558 74.50 17.02 -0.12
C HIS A 558 74.82 17.26 -1.61
N GLY A 559 76.11 17.44 -1.95
CA GLY A 559 76.55 17.64 -3.34
C GLY A 559 76.56 16.35 -4.18
N LEU A 560 76.32 16.45 -5.49
CA LEU A 560 76.38 15.30 -6.38
C LEU A 560 77.77 15.21 -7.02
N THR A 561 78.45 14.06 -6.91
CA THR A 561 79.83 13.87 -7.40
C THR A 561 79.91 13.33 -8.83
N SER A 562 78.78 12.96 -9.45
CA SER A 562 78.71 12.45 -10.83
C SER A 562 78.09 13.49 -11.76
N THR A 563 78.79 13.83 -12.84
CA THR A 563 78.39 14.87 -13.80
C THR A 563 77.36 14.43 -14.84
N LEU A 564 76.97 13.14 -14.86
CA LEU A 564 76.13 12.60 -15.92
C LEU A 564 74.65 12.43 -15.54
N PHE A 565 74.29 12.32 -14.24
CA PHE A 565 72.90 12.14 -13.81
C PHE A 565 72.66 12.79 -12.43
N GLY A 566 71.88 13.87 -12.39
CA GLY A 566 71.46 14.53 -11.15
C GLY A 566 70.24 13.88 -10.50
N MET A 567 69.65 14.54 -9.49
CA MET A 567 68.29 14.23 -9.07
C MET A 567 67.28 14.50 -10.21
N PHE A 568 66.12 13.86 -10.17
CA PHE A 568 64.97 14.19 -11.01
C PHE A 568 63.66 13.71 -10.35
N SER A 569 62.51 14.23 -10.80
CA SER A 569 61.18 13.79 -10.36
C SER A 569 60.24 13.59 -11.53
N GLY A 570 59.38 12.58 -11.43
CA GLY A 570 58.25 12.37 -12.31
C GLY A 570 56.92 12.78 -11.65
N ILE A 571 55.99 13.29 -12.45
CA ILE A 571 54.60 13.53 -12.05
C ILE A 571 53.68 12.58 -12.82
N TYR A 572 52.72 11.96 -12.13
CA TYR A 572 51.86 10.89 -12.63
C TYR A 572 50.39 11.06 -12.23
N ASN A 573 49.51 10.50 -13.06
CA ASN A 573 48.13 10.25 -12.68
C ASN A 573 47.99 8.96 -11.83
N SER A 574 46.78 8.67 -11.35
CA SER A 574 46.49 7.48 -10.52
C SER A 574 46.78 6.13 -11.19
N THR A 575 46.97 6.08 -12.51
CA THR A 575 47.29 4.86 -13.27
C THR A 575 48.78 4.69 -13.57
N GLN A 576 49.64 5.59 -13.06
CA GLN A 576 51.11 5.60 -13.28
C GLN A 576 51.53 5.63 -14.76
N SER A 577 50.65 6.08 -15.66
CA SER A 577 50.81 5.87 -17.12
C SER A 577 51.42 7.06 -17.86
N ALA A 578 51.53 8.22 -17.20
CA ALA A 578 52.05 9.44 -17.79
C ALA A 578 53.20 9.97 -16.93
N LEU A 579 54.39 10.04 -17.51
CA LEU A 579 55.62 10.54 -16.91
C LEU A 579 55.86 11.97 -17.43
N TYR A 580 55.92 12.94 -16.53
CA TYR A 580 56.42 14.29 -16.84
C TYR A 580 57.56 14.63 -15.91
N GLU A 581 58.68 15.01 -16.48
CA GLU A 581 59.78 15.59 -15.71
C GLU A 581 59.55 17.09 -15.49
N THR A 582 60.02 17.54 -14.34
CA THR A 582 59.87 18.91 -13.91
C THR A 582 60.97 19.75 -14.51
N ARG A 583 60.65 20.94 -15.02
CA ARG A 583 61.60 21.83 -15.69
C ARG A 583 62.82 22.21 -14.83
N ASP A 584 62.66 22.21 -13.51
CA ASP A 584 63.67 22.67 -12.53
C ASP A 584 64.52 21.53 -11.93
N GLY A 585 64.52 20.31 -12.50
CA GLY A 585 64.96 19.11 -11.79
C GLY A 585 66.35 18.55 -12.10
N VAL A 586 66.88 18.69 -13.31
CA VAL A 586 68.02 17.86 -13.75
C VAL A 586 69.35 18.47 -13.31
N GLY A 587 70.08 17.75 -12.45
CA GLY A 587 71.44 18.13 -12.03
C GLY A 587 71.54 18.88 -10.71
N LEU A 588 70.42 19.31 -10.13
CA LEU A 588 70.38 20.10 -8.90
C LEU A 588 70.26 19.23 -7.63
N THR A 589 70.66 19.80 -6.49
CA THR A 589 70.47 19.18 -5.16
C THR A 589 69.15 19.57 -4.52
N ASN A 590 68.46 20.54 -5.10
CA ASN A 590 67.18 21.02 -4.61
C ASN A 590 66.36 21.60 -5.77
N PHE A 591 65.05 21.38 -5.76
CA PHE A 591 64.15 21.91 -6.79
C PHE A 591 62.72 22.00 -6.28
N SER A 592 61.92 22.80 -6.98
CA SER A 592 60.51 23.03 -6.67
C SER A 592 59.64 23.02 -7.94
N GLY A 593 58.34 22.87 -7.75
CA GLY A 593 57.39 22.96 -8.85
C GLY A 593 55.97 23.24 -8.39
N LEU A 594 55.15 23.76 -9.30
CA LEU A 594 53.77 24.15 -9.04
C LEU A 594 52.79 23.17 -9.72
N LEU A 595 51.81 22.72 -8.95
CA LEU A 595 50.65 21.97 -9.43
C LEU A 595 49.39 22.84 -9.26
N PRO A 596 48.97 23.62 -10.26
CA PRO A 596 47.77 24.43 -10.18
C PRO A 596 46.51 23.59 -10.43
N TYR A 597 45.37 24.02 -9.88
CA TYR A 597 44.06 23.39 -10.09
C TYR A 597 43.09 24.20 -10.97
N GLY A 598 42.67 23.70 -12.12
CA GLY A 598 41.63 24.30 -12.96
C GLY A 598 41.63 23.72 -14.37
N THR A 599 40.74 24.22 -15.24
CA THR A 599 40.60 23.69 -16.60
C THR A 599 41.90 23.76 -17.41
N THR A 600 42.63 24.88 -17.30
CA THR A 600 43.92 25.12 -18.00
C THR A 600 45.13 24.40 -17.39
N SER A 601 44.98 23.70 -16.25
CA SER A 601 46.11 23.01 -15.62
C SER A 601 46.81 22.00 -16.53
N SER A 602 46.08 21.31 -17.40
CA SER A 602 46.66 20.31 -18.31
C SER A 602 47.68 20.92 -19.26
N GLN A 603 47.45 22.15 -19.72
CA GLN A 603 48.37 22.86 -20.63
C GLN A 603 49.67 23.23 -19.91
N PHE A 604 49.59 23.66 -18.66
CA PHE A 604 50.77 23.97 -17.84
C PHE A 604 51.60 22.74 -17.46
N LEU A 605 50.94 21.60 -17.18
CA LEU A 605 51.63 20.37 -16.73
C LEU A 605 52.24 19.56 -17.88
N ASN A 606 51.80 19.77 -19.12
CA ASN A 606 52.30 19.07 -20.31
C ASN A 606 53.63 19.69 -20.83
N LEU A 607 54.63 19.84 -19.95
CA LEU A 607 55.91 20.51 -20.24
C LEU A 607 56.89 19.66 -21.07
N LEU A 608 56.68 18.36 -21.17
CA LEU A 608 57.53 17.44 -21.93
C LEU A 608 56.60 16.52 -22.71
N GLY A 609 56.82 16.35 -24.00
CA GLY A 609 55.99 15.60 -24.95
C GLY A 609 55.85 14.10 -24.68
N GLY A 610 55.70 13.69 -23.42
CA GLY A 610 55.24 12.38 -23.01
C GLY A 610 53.85 12.08 -23.59
N SER A 611 53.57 10.80 -23.76
CA SER A 611 52.40 10.28 -24.48
C SER A 611 51.06 10.37 -23.70
N GLY A 612 51.05 10.97 -22.51
CA GLY A 612 49.85 11.12 -21.68
C GLY A 612 49.30 12.54 -21.67
N THR A 613 48.18 12.78 -20.99
CA THR A 613 47.72 14.14 -20.62
C THR A 613 47.17 14.08 -19.21
N ILE A 614 47.69 14.90 -18.29
CA ILE A 614 47.09 15.04 -16.94
C ILE A 614 45.91 15.98 -17.07
N THR A 615 44.69 15.42 -17.04
CA THR A 615 43.46 16.22 -17.07
C THR A 615 43.01 16.50 -15.64
N ILE A 616 42.98 17.77 -15.27
CA ILE A 616 42.42 18.22 -13.99
C ILE A 616 41.00 18.69 -14.23
N THR A 617 40.04 17.91 -13.74
CA THR A 617 38.61 18.26 -13.84
C THR A 617 38.24 19.39 -12.86
N PRO A 618 37.63 20.49 -13.33
CA PRO A 618 37.11 21.55 -12.46
C PRO A 618 36.04 21.02 -11.49
N ASN A 619 35.93 21.65 -10.32
CA ASN A 619 35.09 21.28 -9.17
C ASN A 619 35.34 19.90 -8.52
N VAL A 620 36.29 19.09 -9.02
CA VAL A 620 36.62 17.77 -8.46
C VAL A 620 37.99 17.78 -7.79
N SER A 621 38.06 17.34 -6.53
CA SER A 621 39.35 17.05 -5.88
C SER A 621 39.99 15.83 -6.53
N GLN A 622 41.24 15.97 -6.94
CA GLN A 622 41.99 14.93 -7.65
C GLN A 622 43.35 14.76 -6.99
N THR A 623 43.81 13.51 -6.95
CA THR A 623 45.14 13.17 -6.46
C THR A 623 46.07 12.93 -7.64
N VAL A 624 47.14 13.70 -7.69
CA VAL A 624 48.29 13.54 -8.58
C VAL A 624 49.41 12.91 -7.75
N TYR A 625 50.26 12.10 -8.37
CA TYR A 625 51.37 11.45 -7.69
C TYR A 625 52.68 12.01 -8.23
N PHE A 626 53.70 12.09 -7.39
CA PHE A 626 55.06 12.35 -7.87
C PHE A 626 56.05 11.41 -7.21
N ASP A 627 57.20 11.23 -7.82
CA ASP A 627 58.32 10.49 -7.24
C ASP A 627 59.61 11.30 -7.34
N ILE A 628 60.65 10.84 -6.64
CA ILE A 628 61.96 11.46 -6.60
C ILE A 628 62.98 10.37 -6.87
N ASN A 629 63.89 10.63 -7.79
CA ASN A 629 64.95 9.73 -8.20
C ASN A 629 66.30 10.42 -8.03
N SER A 630 67.32 9.69 -7.56
CA SER A 630 68.65 10.23 -7.29
C SER A 630 69.73 9.15 -7.45
N PRO A 631 70.95 9.52 -7.91
CA PRO A 631 72.09 8.59 -7.92
C PRO A 631 72.63 8.27 -6.52
N VAL A 632 72.21 9.00 -5.47
CA VAL A 632 72.66 8.83 -4.08
C VAL A 632 71.50 8.53 -3.14
N SER A 633 71.79 7.83 -2.04
CA SER A 633 70.77 7.44 -1.06
C SER A 633 70.15 8.67 -0.39
N PHE A 634 68.82 8.75 -0.42
CA PHE A 634 68.03 9.77 0.29
C PHE A 634 68.27 9.74 1.80
N SER A 635 68.41 8.54 2.37
CA SER A 635 68.60 8.34 3.81
C SER A 635 70.02 8.75 4.24
N ALA A 636 71.03 8.51 3.40
CA ALA A 636 72.40 8.92 3.68
C ALA A 636 72.62 10.43 3.54
N THR A 637 71.78 11.10 2.73
CA THR A 637 71.87 12.55 2.46
C THR A 637 70.91 13.38 3.29
N ASN A 638 70.09 12.76 4.16
CA ASN A 638 69.00 13.44 4.89
C ASN A 638 68.05 14.21 3.96
N ALA A 639 67.74 13.62 2.80
CA ALA A 639 66.83 14.22 1.84
C ALA A 639 65.42 14.40 2.43
N SER A 640 64.79 15.51 2.09
CA SER A 640 63.42 15.82 2.51
C SER A 640 62.62 16.41 1.37
N TYR A 641 61.30 16.30 1.48
CA TYR A 641 60.37 17.01 0.62
C TYR A 641 59.33 17.74 1.46
N SER A 642 58.81 18.84 0.92
CA SER A 642 57.68 19.57 1.46
C SER A 642 56.59 19.68 0.39
N ILE A 643 55.35 19.45 0.76
CA ILE A 643 54.17 19.77 -0.06
C ILE A 643 53.48 20.95 0.61
N ILE A 644 53.43 22.08 -0.08
CA ILE A 644 52.81 23.32 0.36
C ILE A 644 51.54 23.52 -0.45
N ARG A 645 50.38 23.27 0.15
CA ARG A 645 49.09 23.49 -0.50
C ARG A 645 48.53 24.84 -0.13
N GLY A 646 47.99 25.58 -1.10
CA GLY A 646 47.15 26.73 -0.77
C GLY A 646 45.86 26.25 -0.10
N CYS A 647 45.43 26.85 1.00
CA CYS A 647 44.14 26.51 1.65
C CYS A 647 43.03 27.55 1.43
N ASN A 648 43.34 28.66 0.76
CA ASN A 648 42.32 29.58 0.29
C ASN A 648 41.61 28.97 -0.93
N ALA A 649 40.30 28.79 -0.86
CA ALA A 649 39.52 28.21 -1.98
C ALA A 649 39.73 28.99 -3.29
N ARG A 650 39.84 28.29 -4.42
CA ARG A 650 39.98 28.94 -5.73
C ARG A 650 38.74 29.74 -6.07
N LEU A 651 38.94 30.93 -6.64
CA LEU A 651 37.86 31.72 -7.20
C LEU A 651 37.18 30.96 -8.36
N ASN A 652 35.86 31.09 -8.48
CA ASN A 652 35.09 30.37 -9.50
C ASN A 652 35.57 30.68 -10.92
N GLU A 653 35.89 31.95 -11.21
CA GLU A 653 36.41 32.37 -12.50
C GLU A 653 37.80 31.79 -12.82
N GLU A 654 38.66 31.61 -11.81
CA GLU A 654 39.99 31.02 -12.00
C GLU A 654 39.89 29.51 -12.22
N ARG A 655 38.98 28.85 -11.51
CA ARG A 655 38.77 27.39 -11.62
C ARG A 655 38.31 26.98 -13.01
N THR A 656 37.47 27.81 -13.61
CA THR A 656 36.79 27.55 -14.88
C THR A 656 37.49 28.18 -16.08
N PHE A 657 38.51 29.02 -15.84
CA PHE A 657 39.32 29.62 -16.89
C PHE A 657 39.94 28.56 -17.80
N SER A 658 39.73 28.75 -19.10
CA SER A 658 40.31 27.98 -20.18
C SER A 658 41.02 28.94 -21.12
N SER A 659 42.32 28.74 -21.33
CA SER A 659 43.10 29.50 -22.29
C SER A 659 42.77 29.10 -23.73
N THR A 660 43.04 30.02 -24.65
CA THR A 660 42.87 29.84 -26.10
C THR A 660 44.23 29.89 -26.80
N THR A 661 44.37 29.22 -27.95
CA THR A 661 45.65 29.27 -28.68
C THR A 661 45.95 30.70 -29.12
N GLY A 662 47.15 31.18 -28.79
CA GLY A 662 47.58 32.51 -29.17
C GLY A 662 47.71 32.70 -30.68
N THR A 663 47.37 33.90 -31.16
CA THR A 663 47.34 34.25 -32.59
C THR A 663 47.94 35.61 -32.91
N THR A 664 48.09 36.50 -31.92
CA THR A 664 48.65 37.85 -32.07
C THR A 664 49.63 38.18 -30.95
N SER A 665 50.39 39.27 -31.10
CA SER A 665 51.23 39.87 -30.03
C SER A 665 50.44 40.32 -28.79
N SER A 666 49.11 40.42 -28.88
CA SER A 666 48.23 40.82 -27.78
C SER A 666 47.38 39.68 -27.19
N SER A 667 47.71 38.43 -27.54
CA SER A 667 46.99 37.23 -27.07
C SER A 667 46.92 37.20 -25.55
N GLY A 668 45.74 36.90 -25.01
CA GLY A 668 45.50 36.83 -23.56
C GLY A 668 45.51 38.18 -22.80
N LEU A 669 46.01 39.29 -23.37
CA LEU A 669 46.11 40.59 -22.68
C LEU A 669 44.74 41.24 -22.40
N ALA A 670 43.71 40.88 -23.18
CA ALA A 670 42.36 41.38 -23.01
C ALA A 670 41.60 40.72 -21.83
N LYS A 671 42.18 39.71 -21.17
CA LYS A 671 41.57 39.08 -20.00
C LYS A 671 41.38 40.12 -18.89
N VAL A 672 40.16 40.19 -18.37
CA VAL A 672 39.83 40.94 -17.16
C VAL A 672 39.41 39.94 -16.09
N TRP A 673 40.16 39.86 -14.99
CA TRP A 673 39.70 39.15 -13.79
C TRP A 673 38.74 40.03 -12.99
N THR A 674 37.70 39.41 -12.45
CA THR A 674 36.64 40.07 -11.70
C THR A 674 37.10 40.39 -10.28
N TYR A 675 37.72 39.41 -9.63
CA TYR A 675 38.16 39.49 -8.24
C TYR A 675 39.65 39.84 -8.16
N ARG A 676 40.00 40.70 -7.20
CA ARG A 676 41.39 41.05 -6.90
C ARG A 676 41.98 40.06 -5.91
N LYS A 677 43.27 39.80 -6.04
CA LYS A 677 44.07 39.09 -5.04
C LYS A 677 45.08 40.02 -4.40
N LYS A 678 45.64 39.63 -3.27
CA LYS A 678 46.74 40.35 -2.62
C LYS A 678 48.04 39.54 -2.68
N LEU A 679 49.16 40.25 -2.74
CA LEU A 679 50.49 39.68 -2.59
C LEU A 679 51.31 40.56 -1.67
N ASN A 680 51.84 39.98 -0.58
CA ASN A 680 52.74 40.71 0.29
C ASN A 680 54.17 40.57 -0.27
N ILE A 681 54.90 41.68 -0.36
CA ILE A 681 56.29 41.76 -0.78
C ILE A 681 57.08 42.35 0.39
N ARG A 682 58.20 41.71 0.71
CA ARG A 682 59.13 42.17 1.74
C ARG A 682 60.49 42.46 1.10
N PHE A 683 60.87 43.73 1.09
CA PHE A 683 62.23 44.13 0.78
C PHE A 683 63.16 43.86 1.98
N ILE A 684 64.26 43.18 1.74
CA ILE A 684 65.29 42.86 2.71
C ILE A 684 66.59 43.47 2.22
N PHE A 685 66.92 44.66 2.73
CA PHE A 685 68.13 45.38 2.35
C PHE A 685 69.34 44.78 3.07
N VAL A 686 70.37 44.38 2.33
CA VAL A 686 71.69 44.15 2.92
C VAL A 686 72.26 45.50 3.33
N GLN A 687 72.54 45.71 4.62
CA GLN A 687 73.00 47.02 5.09
C GLN A 687 74.29 47.43 4.36
N GLY A 688 74.28 48.64 3.80
CA GLY A 688 75.34 49.16 2.93
C GLY A 688 75.02 49.12 1.44
N SER A 689 73.97 48.40 1.01
CA SER A 689 73.62 48.28 -0.41
C SER A 689 72.87 49.49 -0.98
N TYR A 690 72.17 50.25 -0.13
CA TYR A 690 71.31 51.36 -0.50
C TYR A 690 71.27 52.40 0.63
N PRO A 691 71.01 53.70 0.38
CA PRO A 691 71.11 54.70 1.45
C PRO A 691 69.89 54.73 2.38
N THR A 692 68.74 54.18 1.95
CA THR A 692 67.50 54.17 2.75
C THR A 692 66.80 52.81 2.68
N TYR A 693 66.67 52.11 3.81
CA TYR A 693 66.10 50.75 3.87
C TYR A 693 64.57 50.76 4.05
N THR A 694 63.88 51.57 3.27
CA THR A 694 62.42 51.78 3.40
C THR A 694 61.74 51.63 2.06
N VAL A 695 60.45 51.28 2.08
CA VAL A 695 59.62 51.22 0.86
C VAL A 695 59.65 52.56 0.10
N ALA A 696 59.56 53.68 0.82
CA ALA A 696 59.60 55.03 0.23
C ALA A 696 60.94 55.37 -0.44
N GLY A 697 62.02 54.68 -0.08
CA GLY A 697 63.34 54.84 -0.72
C GLY A 697 63.40 54.28 -2.15
N LEU A 698 62.44 53.44 -2.53
CA LEU A 698 62.30 52.80 -3.83
C LEU A 698 60.90 53.06 -4.44
N GLN A 699 60.32 54.24 -4.20
CA GLN A 699 58.92 54.52 -4.54
C GLN A 699 58.62 54.36 -6.03
N ASP A 700 59.50 54.79 -6.93
CA ASP A 700 59.28 54.65 -8.38
C ASP A 700 59.28 53.17 -8.80
N ALA A 701 60.12 52.33 -8.17
CA ALA A 701 60.12 50.88 -8.38
C ALA A 701 58.83 50.24 -7.83
N VAL A 702 58.40 50.66 -6.64
CA VAL A 702 57.15 50.22 -5.99
C VAL A 702 55.94 50.53 -6.87
N ASP A 703 55.85 51.75 -7.40
CA ASP A 703 54.76 52.17 -8.29
C ASP A 703 54.78 51.36 -9.58
N ARG A 704 55.97 51.09 -10.12
CA ARG A 704 56.15 50.26 -11.31
C ARG A 704 55.66 48.82 -11.10
N ILE A 705 56.13 48.14 -10.05
CA ILE A 705 55.69 46.79 -9.67
C ILE A 705 54.17 46.76 -9.47
N THR A 706 53.64 47.78 -8.77
CA THR A 706 52.19 47.90 -8.53
C THR A 706 51.41 48.00 -9.84
N SER A 707 51.88 48.79 -10.80
CA SER A 707 51.22 48.93 -12.11
C SER A 707 51.17 47.61 -12.90
N ILE A 708 52.26 46.83 -12.85
CA ILE A 708 52.39 45.55 -13.57
C ILE A 708 51.45 44.50 -12.99
N TYR A 709 51.40 44.31 -11.67
CA TYR A 709 50.55 43.27 -11.08
C TYR A 709 49.07 43.66 -10.99
N SER A 710 48.73 44.96 -10.95
CA SER A 710 47.34 45.43 -10.87
C SER A 710 46.60 45.46 -12.21
N GLN A 711 47.30 45.20 -13.32
CA GLN A 711 46.71 45.15 -14.67
C GLN A 711 45.55 44.13 -14.76
N ASN A 712 44.62 44.35 -15.69
CA ASN A 712 43.40 43.54 -15.77
C ASN A 712 43.63 42.03 -15.99
N SER A 713 44.70 41.67 -16.70
CA SER A 713 45.10 40.29 -16.98
C SER A 713 45.70 39.57 -15.78
N VAL A 714 46.03 40.29 -14.68
CA VAL A 714 46.67 39.74 -13.47
C VAL A 714 45.86 40.04 -12.20
N LYS A 715 45.43 41.28 -11.98
CA LYS A 715 44.56 41.72 -10.85
C LYS A 715 45.07 41.31 -9.46
N ILE A 716 46.36 41.52 -9.22
CA ILE A 716 46.98 41.33 -7.91
C ILE A 716 47.38 42.70 -7.36
N ASP A 717 46.84 43.07 -6.20
CA ASP A 717 47.23 44.24 -5.43
C ASP A 717 48.44 43.86 -4.55
N VAL A 718 49.57 44.52 -4.75
CA VAL A 718 50.80 44.26 -3.99
C VAL A 718 50.87 45.12 -2.73
N GLN A 719 51.38 44.55 -1.64
CA GLN A 719 51.57 45.23 -0.36
C GLN A 719 53.02 45.13 0.07
N PHE A 720 53.66 46.27 0.32
CA PHE A 720 55.10 46.31 0.59
C PHE A 720 55.39 46.46 2.08
N SER A 721 56.44 45.76 2.50
CA SER A 721 57.14 45.96 3.76
C SER A 721 58.64 46.02 3.49
N ALA A 722 59.40 46.65 4.38
CA ALA A 722 60.85 46.70 4.28
C ALA A 722 61.49 46.37 5.62
N THR A 723 62.61 45.66 5.56
CA THR A 723 63.52 45.41 6.68
C THR A 723 64.96 45.47 6.17
N SER A 724 65.93 45.40 7.07
CA SER A 724 67.34 45.31 6.70
C SER A 724 68.02 44.20 7.49
N VAL A 725 69.10 43.66 6.93
CA VAL A 725 69.93 42.64 7.55
C VAL A 725 71.39 43.11 7.62
N SER A 726 72.00 42.99 8.80
CA SER A 726 73.42 43.30 9.03
C SER A 726 74.28 42.13 8.55
N ALA A 727 74.48 42.02 7.24
CA ALA A 727 75.22 40.91 6.64
C ALA A 727 76.12 41.39 5.49
N SER A 728 77.12 42.22 5.83
CA SER A 728 78.01 42.86 4.87
C SER A 728 78.80 41.90 3.98
N GLU A 729 78.93 40.62 4.37
CA GLU A 729 79.53 39.59 3.53
C GLU A 729 78.73 39.33 2.24
N PHE A 730 77.47 39.74 2.16
CA PHE A 730 76.60 39.56 0.99
C PHE A 730 76.38 40.85 0.19
N LEU A 731 77.17 41.90 0.42
CA LEU A 731 77.12 43.13 -0.40
C LEU A 731 77.55 42.88 -1.85
N ASP A 732 78.54 42.00 -2.02
CA ASP A 732 78.96 41.44 -3.30
C ASP A 732 78.85 39.91 -3.16
N LEU A 733 78.03 39.27 -4.01
CA LEU A 733 77.93 37.81 -4.03
C LEU A 733 79.00 37.22 -4.94
N THR A 734 79.67 36.19 -4.47
CA THR A 734 80.74 35.54 -5.24
C THR A 734 80.27 34.31 -6.01
N ASP A 735 79.11 33.76 -5.63
CA ASP A 735 78.55 32.55 -6.22
C ASP A 735 77.00 32.54 -6.11
N PHE A 736 76.33 32.45 -7.26
CA PHE A 736 74.87 32.37 -7.37
C PHE A 736 74.36 30.94 -7.51
N GLU A 737 75.25 29.99 -7.82
CA GLU A 737 74.96 28.60 -8.16
C GLU A 737 75.30 27.64 -7.00
N ASP A 738 75.72 28.16 -5.83
CA ASP A 738 76.09 27.35 -4.67
C ASP A 738 74.90 26.53 -4.18
N GLU A 739 74.90 25.27 -4.58
CA GLU A 739 73.90 24.29 -4.18
C GLU A 739 74.11 23.78 -2.74
N THR A 740 75.27 24.03 -2.12
CA THR A 740 75.62 23.47 -0.80
C THR A 740 75.35 24.42 0.37
N GLY A 741 75.32 25.73 0.12
CA GLY A 741 75.25 26.76 1.15
C GLY A 741 76.52 26.86 2.00
N THR A 742 77.62 26.22 1.57
CA THR A 742 78.88 26.19 2.32
C THR A 742 79.86 27.27 1.87
N LEU A 743 79.65 27.83 0.67
CA LEU A 743 80.50 28.91 0.14
C LEU A 743 80.18 30.23 0.87
N THR A 744 81.23 30.96 1.26
CA THR A 744 81.10 32.31 1.80
C THR A 744 80.51 33.23 0.74
N SER A 745 79.69 34.21 1.15
CA SER A 745 79.12 35.19 0.22
C SER A 745 78.34 34.56 -0.96
N SER A 746 77.74 33.38 -0.76
CA SER A 746 76.88 32.72 -1.75
C SER A 746 75.40 33.05 -1.56
N LEU A 747 74.63 32.93 -2.63
CA LEU A 747 73.20 33.20 -2.62
C LEU A 747 72.44 32.26 -1.66
N THR A 748 72.74 30.96 -1.70
CA THR A 748 72.13 29.97 -0.80
C THR A 748 72.46 30.27 0.67
N LYS A 749 73.69 30.69 0.98
CA LYS A 749 74.07 31.06 2.33
C LYS A 749 73.36 32.33 2.79
N LEU A 750 73.16 33.32 1.93
CA LEU A 750 72.35 34.50 2.24
C LEU A 750 70.94 34.08 2.67
N TYR A 751 70.23 33.27 1.87
CA TYR A 751 68.87 32.86 2.19
C TYR A 751 68.76 32.04 3.47
N THR A 752 69.68 31.11 3.70
CA THR A 752 69.62 30.17 4.84
C THR A 752 70.07 30.81 6.15
N THR A 753 71.01 31.76 6.13
CA THR A 753 71.53 32.41 7.36
C THR A 753 70.75 33.65 7.79
N THR A 754 69.95 34.24 6.90
CA THR A 754 69.17 35.46 7.17
C THR A 754 67.67 35.22 7.36
N GLY A 755 67.28 33.97 7.64
CA GLY A 755 65.86 33.56 7.77
C GLY A 755 65.02 34.38 8.76
N SER A 756 65.63 34.96 9.79
CA SER A 756 64.93 35.83 10.76
C SER A 756 64.43 37.16 10.16
N SER A 757 64.96 37.58 9.01
CA SER A 757 64.52 38.78 8.29
C SER A 757 63.42 38.48 7.27
N GLN A 758 63.27 37.21 6.90
CA GLN A 758 62.25 36.75 5.96
C GLN A 758 60.87 36.65 6.63
N ASP A 759 59.83 36.64 5.82
CA ASP A 759 58.44 36.45 6.23
C ASP A 759 57.79 35.38 5.37
N ALA A 760 57.30 34.31 6.01
CA ALA A 760 56.68 33.17 5.35
C ALA A 760 55.42 33.54 4.55
N ASN A 761 54.76 34.65 4.90
CA ASN A 761 53.55 35.16 4.24
C ASN A 761 53.86 36.21 3.16
N SER A 762 55.13 36.39 2.80
CA SER A 762 55.57 37.41 1.85
C SER A 762 56.53 36.83 0.81
N LEU A 763 56.53 37.41 -0.39
CA LEU A 763 57.64 37.28 -1.32
C LEU A 763 58.85 38.04 -0.76
N ASN A 764 59.90 37.32 -0.39
CA ASN A 764 61.10 37.89 0.21
C ASN A 764 62.11 38.26 -0.87
N ILE A 765 62.44 39.55 -0.96
CA ILE A 765 63.32 40.11 -1.98
C ILE A 765 64.54 40.71 -1.31
N PHE A 766 65.70 40.11 -1.59
CA PHE A 766 66.98 40.60 -1.11
C PHE A 766 67.53 41.67 -2.06
N LEU A 767 67.90 42.82 -1.51
CA LEU A 767 68.45 43.94 -2.26
C LEU A 767 69.91 44.17 -1.85
N THR A 768 70.82 43.92 -2.79
CA THR A 768 72.27 44.05 -2.57
C THR A 768 72.92 44.94 -3.64
N SER A 769 74.14 45.43 -3.39
CA SER A 769 74.81 46.33 -4.34
C SER A 769 75.40 45.58 -5.53
N ASP A 770 76.24 44.57 -5.29
CA ASP A 770 77.18 43.99 -6.26
C ASP A 770 77.92 45.03 -7.13
N THR A 771 78.95 45.62 -6.53
CA THR A 771 79.88 46.55 -7.19
C THR A 771 81.01 45.84 -7.91
N SER A 772 81.21 44.55 -7.63
CA SER A 772 82.37 43.77 -8.05
C SER A 772 82.27 43.23 -9.47
N ASN A 773 81.04 43.02 -9.98
CA ASN A 773 80.72 42.46 -11.29
C ASN A 773 81.53 41.18 -11.61
N SER A 774 81.89 40.41 -10.59
CA SER A 774 82.78 39.27 -10.75
C SER A 774 81.98 38.03 -11.11
N ASN A 775 82.23 37.53 -12.34
CA ASN A 775 81.79 36.26 -12.94
C ASN A 775 80.40 36.21 -13.62
N TYR A 776 79.46 37.11 -13.33
CA TYR A 776 78.10 37.07 -13.90
C TYR A 776 77.67 38.42 -14.53
N ALA A 777 78.52 38.95 -15.42
CA ALA A 777 78.27 40.23 -16.08
C ALA A 777 76.94 40.23 -16.84
N GLY A 778 76.06 41.19 -16.50
CA GLY A 778 74.74 41.35 -17.12
C GLY A 778 73.58 40.73 -16.34
N LEU A 779 73.83 40.05 -15.21
CA LEU A 779 72.78 39.59 -14.30
C LEU A 779 72.15 40.78 -13.55
N LEU A 780 70.83 40.89 -13.55
CA LEU A 780 70.09 41.95 -12.85
C LEU A 780 69.43 41.45 -11.56
N GLY A 781 68.97 40.21 -11.56
CA GLY A 781 68.32 39.55 -10.45
C GLY A 781 68.22 38.05 -10.70
N MET A 782 67.75 37.33 -9.70
CA MET A 782 67.52 35.89 -9.78
C MET A 782 66.48 35.45 -8.74
N ALA A 783 65.42 34.80 -9.20
CA ALA A 783 64.54 34.01 -8.35
C ALA A 783 65.22 32.71 -7.93
N ALA A 784 65.12 32.35 -6.65
CA ALA A 784 65.79 31.14 -6.19
C ALA A 784 65.23 29.87 -6.83
N GLY A 785 63.96 29.84 -7.25
CA GLY A 785 63.36 28.72 -8.00
C GLY A 785 62.12 29.13 -8.79
N ILE A 786 61.63 28.21 -9.63
CA ILE A 786 60.46 28.47 -10.49
C ILE A 786 59.38 27.39 -10.30
N PRO A 787 58.42 27.57 -9.36
CA PRO A 787 58.32 28.68 -8.41
C PRO A 787 59.34 28.55 -7.27
N GLY A 788 59.49 29.62 -6.49
CA GLY A 788 60.11 29.53 -5.18
C GLY A 788 59.20 28.82 -4.17
N VAL A 789 59.64 28.77 -2.90
CA VAL A 789 58.96 27.99 -1.85
C VAL A 789 58.16 28.92 -0.92
N PRO A 790 56.84 29.04 -1.10
CA PRO A 790 56.01 29.86 -0.23
C PRO A 790 55.83 29.21 1.15
N GLY A 791 55.64 30.01 2.19
CA GLY A 791 55.33 29.52 3.53
C GLY A 791 56.52 28.94 4.33
N ILE A 792 57.68 28.73 3.70
CA ILE A 792 58.89 28.21 4.37
C ILE A 792 60.06 29.17 4.12
N VAL A 793 60.60 29.72 5.21
CA VAL A 793 61.77 30.61 5.18
C VAL A 793 63.07 29.84 5.43
N ALA A 794 64.22 30.49 5.21
CA ALA A 794 65.55 29.93 5.44
C ALA A 794 65.86 28.67 4.62
N THR A 795 65.26 28.55 3.44
CA THR A 795 65.56 27.47 2.48
C THR A 795 66.37 28.01 1.31
N LYS A 796 66.97 27.11 0.52
CA LYS A 796 67.71 27.47 -0.71
C LYS A 796 66.82 28.15 -1.75
N LYS A 797 65.49 28.01 -1.63
CA LYS A 797 64.46 28.48 -2.57
C LYS A 797 63.48 29.49 -1.93
N ALA A 798 63.81 30.07 -0.77
CA ALA A 798 62.89 30.87 0.06
C ALA A 798 62.76 32.36 -0.32
N GLY A 799 63.46 32.81 -1.36
CA GLY A 799 63.41 34.22 -1.79
C GLY A 799 63.87 34.44 -3.22
N MET A 800 64.12 35.70 -3.52
CA MET A 800 64.77 36.16 -4.75
C MET A 800 65.75 37.28 -4.41
N ILE A 801 66.69 37.53 -5.31
CA ILE A 801 67.66 38.61 -5.17
C ILE A 801 67.60 39.55 -6.36
N VAL A 802 67.81 40.84 -6.11
CA VAL A 802 67.98 41.85 -7.15
C VAL A 802 69.20 42.70 -6.83
N LEU A 803 70.06 42.89 -7.84
CA LEU A 803 71.31 43.64 -7.75
C LEU A 803 71.03 45.10 -8.10
N LEU A 804 71.38 46.02 -7.21
CA LEU A 804 71.03 47.44 -7.37
C LEU A 804 71.93 48.15 -8.38
N GLU A 805 73.23 47.86 -8.38
CA GLU A 805 74.22 48.60 -9.17
C GLU A 805 74.11 48.37 -10.69
N PRO A 806 73.75 47.17 -11.20
CA PRO A 806 73.49 46.97 -12.63
C PRO A 806 72.39 47.87 -13.22
N HIS A 807 71.49 48.41 -12.39
CA HIS A 807 70.43 49.32 -12.83
C HIS A 807 70.85 50.79 -12.80
N ARG A 808 72.01 51.12 -12.21
CA ARG A 808 72.44 52.51 -12.00
C ARG A 808 73.08 53.09 -13.26
N THR A 809 72.42 54.07 -13.86
CA THR A 809 72.98 54.81 -15.01
C THR A 809 73.81 56.02 -14.59
N SER A 810 73.65 56.53 -13.35
CA SER A 810 74.38 57.69 -12.84
C SER A 810 74.51 57.69 -11.30
N GLY A 811 75.47 58.46 -10.77
CA GLY A 811 75.74 58.56 -9.33
C GLY A 811 76.79 57.56 -8.83
N SER A 812 77.09 57.62 -7.53
CA SER A 812 78.05 56.72 -6.88
C SER A 812 77.38 55.40 -6.48
N ALA A 813 78.16 54.34 -6.33
CA ALA A 813 77.65 53.08 -5.78
C ALA A 813 77.00 53.29 -4.41
N ALA A 814 75.95 52.52 -4.12
CA ALA A 814 75.11 52.61 -2.92
C ALA A 814 74.45 53.99 -2.67
N SER A 815 74.47 54.90 -3.65
CA SER A 815 73.66 56.13 -3.60
C SER A 815 72.22 55.88 -4.08
N ALA A 816 71.31 56.83 -3.89
CA ALA A 816 69.93 56.68 -4.34
C ALA A 816 69.88 56.53 -5.87
N LEU A 817 69.06 55.60 -6.37
CA LEU A 817 68.86 55.41 -7.80
C LEU A 817 67.97 56.52 -8.36
N SER A 818 68.21 56.91 -9.62
CA SER A 818 67.31 57.85 -10.31
C SER A 818 65.92 57.24 -10.50
N ALA A 819 64.89 58.05 -10.76
CA ALA A 819 63.55 57.55 -11.00
C ALA A 819 63.48 56.55 -12.17
N ALA A 820 64.26 56.79 -13.25
CA ALA A 820 64.34 55.88 -14.38
C ALA A 820 65.02 54.56 -14.02
N ASP A 821 66.13 54.61 -13.28
CA ASP A 821 66.83 53.42 -12.79
C ASP A 821 65.93 52.60 -11.85
N GLN A 822 65.13 53.26 -11.01
CA GLN A 822 64.14 52.61 -10.16
C GLN A 822 62.99 51.98 -10.96
N GLN A 823 62.53 52.58 -12.05
CA GLN A 823 61.54 51.95 -12.93
C GLN A 823 62.09 50.67 -13.55
N PHE A 824 63.33 50.69 -14.03
CA PHE A 824 63.98 49.50 -14.56
C PHE A 824 64.19 48.43 -13.47
N LEU A 825 64.60 48.83 -12.27
CA LEU A 825 64.66 47.95 -11.10
C LEU A 825 63.28 47.34 -10.78
N GLY A 826 62.20 48.12 -10.92
CA GLY A 826 60.83 47.64 -10.73
C GLY A 826 60.41 46.59 -11.75
N ASP A 827 60.83 46.73 -13.02
CA ASP A 827 60.64 45.72 -14.06
C ASP A 827 61.38 44.42 -13.71
N THR A 828 62.66 44.51 -13.33
CA THR A 828 63.45 43.36 -12.89
C THR A 828 62.85 42.67 -11.67
N ILE A 829 62.43 43.43 -10.65
CA ILE A 829 61.78 42.88 -9.46
C ILE A 829 60.51 42.13 -9.86
N ALA A 830 59.66 42.71 -10.73
CA ALA A 830 58.43 42.07 -11.17
C ALA A 830 58.69 40.82 -12.04
N HIS A 831 59.74 40.83 -12.86
CA HIS A 831 60.17 39.69 -13.66
C HIS A 831 60.58 38.49 -12.78
N GLU A 832 61.50 38.72 -11.83
CA GLU A 832 61.97 37.68 -10.91
C GLU A 832 60.87 37.24 -9.93
N ALA A 833 60.00 38.15 -9.52
CA ALA A 833 58.80 37.80 -8.76
C ALA A 833 57.86 36.92 -9.59
N GLY A 834 57.76 37.15 -10.91
CA GLY A 834 57.08 36.27 -11.86
C GLY A 834 57.63 34.85 -11.82
N HIS A 835 58.96 34.70 -11.87
CA HIS A 835 59.64 33.42 -11.70
C HIS A 835 59.33 32.77 -10.36
N PHE A 836 59.50 33.50 -9.25
CA PHE A 836 59.19 32.97 -7.92
C PHE A 836 57.74 32.49 -7.81
N LEU A 837 56.80 33.16 -8.49
CA LEU A 837 55.39 32.80 -8.46
C LEU A 837 55.03 31.66 -9.43
N GLY A 838 55.92 31.29 -10.36
CA GLY A 838 55.80 30.11 -11.22
C GLY A 838 55.79 30.38 -12.73
N LEU A 839 56.13 31.60 -13.16
CA LEU A 839 56.26 31.93 -14.58
C LEU A 839 57.65 31.59 -15.12
N PHE A 840 57.70 31.35 -16.42
CA PHE A 840 58.91 31.04 -17.15
C PHE A 840 59.18 32.12 -18.19
N HIS A 841 60.42 32.18 -18.70
CA HIS A 841 60.70 33.06 -19.82
C HIS A 841 59.80 32.74 -21.01
N THR A 842 59.29 33.77 -21.70
CA THR A 842 58.50 33.59 -22.94
C THR A 842 59.29 32.80 -23.98
N ASN A 843 60.58 33.08 -24.07
CA ASN A 843 61.59 32.24 -24.69
C ASN A 843 62.94 32.46 -24.00
N GLU A 844 63.78 31.43 -23.99
CA GLU A 844 65.15 31.57 -23.53
C GLU A 844 65.99 32.38 -24.54
N ARG A 845 67.23 32.74 -24.16
CA ARG A 845 68.08 33.68 -24.91
C ARG A 845 68.28 33.38 -26.40
N GLY A 846 68.28 32.10 -26.78
CA GLY A 846 68.43 31.68 -28.17
C GLY A 846 67.12 31.65 -28.99
N GLY A 847 65.98 31.98 -28.38
CA GLY A 847 64.64 31.85 -28.98
C GLY A 847 64.06 30.43 -28.91
N ALA A 848 62.76 30.30 -29.16
CA ALA A 848 61.91 29.14 -28.88
C ALA A 848 62.23 27.82 -29.62
N SER A 849 63.19 27.83 -30.55
CA SER A 849 63.61 26.67 -31.35
C SER A 849 65.12 26.40 -31.28
N SER A 850 65.83 27.06 -30.37
CA SER A 850 67.29 26.93 -30.26
C SER A 850 67.72 25.63 -29.59
N THR A 851 68.73 24.99 -30.15
CA THR A 851 69.45 23.86 -29.52
C THR A 851 70.45 24.31 -28.46
N LEU A 852 70.70 25.62 -28.32
CA LEU A 852 71.61 26.20 -27.34
C LEU A 852 71.01 26.28 -25.92
N SER A 853 69.75 25.85 -25.74
CA SER A 853 69.22 25.59 -24.40
C SER A 853 70.03 24.46 -23.77
N ILE A 854 70.59 24.69 -22.57
CA ILE A 854 71.55 23.81 -21.89
C ILE A 854 71.06 22.36 -21.65
N PHE A 855 69.78 22.05 -21.93
CA PHE A 855 69.22 20.70 -21.76
C PHE A 855 68.48 20.13 -22.97
N GLY A 856 68.52 20.76 -24.16
CA GLY A 856 67.81 20.26 -25.35
C GLY A 856 66.29 20.09 -25.18
N LEU A 857 65.74 20.60 -24.06
CA LEU A 857 64.33 20.57 -23.68
C LEU A 857 63.87 22.01 -23.49
N ASN A 858 62.83 22.40 -24.23
CA ASN A 858 61.97 23.56 -23.98
C ASN A 858 62.61 24.95 -24.02
N ALA A 859 62.67 25.55 -25.21
CA ALA A 859 63.18 26.91 -25.39
C ALA A 859 62.12 28.03 -25.19
N ARG A 860 60.92 27.72 -24.68
CA ARG A 860 59.83 28.66 -24.35
C ARG A 860 58.96 28.22 -23.18
N ASP A 861 58.12 29.12 -22.64
CA ASP A 861 57.10 28.77 -21.66
C ASP A 861 56.04 27.80 -22.22
N ALA A 862 55.35 27.08 -21.33
CA ALA A 862 54.28 26.14 -21.71
C ALA A 862 52.91 26.80 -21.91
N LEU A 863 52.84 28.12 -21.77
CA LEU A 863 51.58 28.85 -21.78
C LEU A 863 51.20 29.18 -23.22
N ILE A 864 50.01 28.76 -23.63
CA ILE A 864 49.59 28.80 -25.04
C ILE A 864 49.12 30.19 -25.48
N GLU A 865 48.84 31.08 -24.53
CA GLU A 865 48.49 32.48 -24.81
C GLU A 865 49.70 33.41 -24.85
N THR A 866 50.89 32.97 -24.41
CA THR A 866 52.09 33.81 -24.33
C THR A 866 52.76 33.94 -25.70
N PRO A 867 52.86 35.17 -26.27
CA PRO A 867 53.65 35.39 -27.47
C PRO A 867 55.14 35.12 -27.22
N TYR A 868 55.81 34.50 -28.19
CA TYR A 868 57.22 34.12 -28.09
C TYR A 868 57.96 34.44 -29.39
N CYS A 869 59.29 34.39 -29.35
CA CYS A 869 60.13 34.58 -30.54
C CYS A 869 60.90 33.32 -30.92
N LEU A 870 60.90 33.02 -32.22
CA LEU A 870 61.67 31.91 -32.80
C LEU A 870 63.17 32.23 -32.81
N SER A 871 64.01 31.19 -32.80
CA SER A 871 65.46 31.36 -32.94
C SER A 871 65.87 31.95 -34.29
N SER A 872 64.99 31.88 -35.30
CA SER A 872 65.18 32.53 -36.60
C SER A 872 65.00 34.06 -36.58
N GLN A 873 64.74 34.66 -35.42
CA GLN A 873 64.67 36.12 -35.28
C GLN A 873 66.02 36.74 -34.90
N ASP A 874 67.01 35.93 -34.50
CA ASP A 874 68.41 36.37 -34.35
C ASP A 874 68.95 36.79 -35.74
N ALA A 875 68.82 38.07 -36.05
CA ALA A 875 69.09 38.64 -37.37
C ALA A 875 70.56 39.04 -37.51
N ASN A 876 71.24 39.33 -36.39
CA ASN A 876 72.65 39.66 -36.35
C ASN A 876 73.56 38.42 -36.17
N THR A 877 72.97 37.25 -35.92
CA THR A 877 73.64 35.94 -35.74
C THR A 877 74.60 35.89 -34.56
N ASP A 878 74.35 36.69 -33.52
CA ASP A 878 75.16 36.71 -32.29
C ASP A 878 74.79 35.59 -31.31
N GLY A 879 73.74 34.80 -31.63
CA GLY A 879 73.23 33.70 -30.82
C GLY A 879 72.16 34.11 -29.82
N PHE A 880 71.77 35.40 -29.79
CA PHE A 880 70.79 35.96 -28.89
C PHE A 880 69.61 36.56 -29.67
N VAL A 881 68.39 36.27 -29.23
CA VAL A 881 67.20 36.97 -29.71
C VAL A 881 66.98 38.19 -28.80
N SER A 882 67.40 39.36 -29.26
CA SER A 882 67.30 40.63 -28.53
C SER A 882 65.86 41.19 -28.48
N ILE A 883 65.65 42.19 -27.64
CA ILE A 883 64.39 42.95 -27.56
C ILE A 883 64.00 43.50 -28.95
N SER A 884 64.96 44.07 -29.67
CA SER A 884 64.71 44.69 -30.99
C SER A 884 64.26 43.67 -32.05
N GLU A 885 64.80 42.45 -31.98
CA GLU A 885 64.46 41.34 -32.88
C GLU A 885 63.12 40.69 -32.53
N CYS A 886 62.70 40.80 -31.27
CA CYS A 886 61.48 40.20 -30.74
C CYS A 886 60.31 41.20 -30.55
N SER A 887 60.36 42.34 -31.23
CA SER A 887 59.37 43.42 -31.15
C SER A 887 58.36 43.47 -32.32
N GLY A 888 58.11 42.33 -33.00
CA GLY A 888 57.14 42.23 -34.10
C GLY A 888 55.67 42.19 -33.65
N THR A 889 54.74 41.95 -34.60
CA THR A 889 53.28 42.06 -34.35
C THR A 889 52.51 40.73 -34.32
N GLY A 890 53.12 39.61 -34.77
CA GLY A 890 52.50 38.27 -34.78
C GLY A 890 52.87 37.41 -33.58
N PHE A 891 52.14 36.32 -33.33
CA PHE A 891 52.34 35.49 -32.12
C PHE A 891 53.74 34.89 -31.95
N THR A 892 54.40 34.48 -33.04
CA THR A 892 55.70 33.76 -33.01
C THR A 892 56.93 34.64 -33.22
N ASN A 893 56.71 35.94 -33.46
CA ASN A 893 57.74 36.94 -33.72
C ASN A 893 57.51 38.18 -32.82
N SER A 894 56.92 37.97 -31.65
CA SER A 894 56.68 39.00 -30.66
C SER A 894 56.79 38.39 -29.27
N GLY A 895 57.04 39.22 -28.27
CA GLY A 895 57.23 38.74 -26.90
C GLY A 895 58.14 39.64 -26.10
N ALA A 896 58.91 40.52 -26.75
CA ALA A 896 59.80 41.45 -26.08
C ALA A 896 59.11 42.37 -25.06
N SER A 897 57.86 42.77 -25.32
CA SER A 897 57.07 43.59 -24.39
C SER A 897 56.46 42.81 -23.21
N ASN A 898 56.52 41.48 -23.24
CA ASN A 898 56.11 40.65 -22.12
C ASN A 898 57.11 40.83 -20.99
N LEU A 899 56.62 40.93 -19.75
CA LEU A 899 57.47 41.05 -18.57
C LEU A 899 58.47 39.90 -18.46
N MET A 900 58.06 38.69 -18.85
CA MET A 900 58.88 37.48 -18.76
C MET A 900 59.80 37.28 -19.98
N PHE A 901 60.08 38.31 -20.78
CA PHE A 901 61.13 38.20 -21.79
C PHE A 901 62.51 38.19 -21.12
N TRP A 902 63.42 37.32 -21.57
CA TRP A 902 64.69 37.03 -20.88
C TRP A 902 65.66 38.21 -20.75
N ALA A 903 65.54 39.23 -21.61
CA ALA A 903 66.42 40.39 -21.64
C ALA A 903 65.68 41.67 -21.25
N GLY A 904 66.37 42.60 -20.60
CA GLY A 904 65.90 43.95 -20.29
C GLY A 904 66.91 45.03 -20.69
N ASP A 905 66.41 46.18 -21.18
CA ASP A 905 67.23 47.31 -21.65
C ASP A 905 67.00 48.63 -20.88
N GLY A 906 66.07 48.64 -19.92
CA GLY A 906 65.68 49.84 -19.16
C GLY A 906 64.96 50.92 -19.98
N VAL A 907 64.60 50.65 -21.24
CA VAL A 907 63.94 51.61 -22.15
C VAL A 907 62.61 51.06 -22.66
N THR A 908 62.57 49.77 -23.01
CA THR A 908 61.38 49.08 -23.48
C THR A 908 60.43 48.80 -22.32
N SER A 909 59.15 49.13 -22.48
CA SER A 909 58.16 48.93 -21.41
C SER A 909 57.67 47.48 -21.31
N GLN A 910 58.52 46.61 -20.76
CA GLN A 910 58.28 45.17 -20.60
C GLN A 910 57.33 44.88 -19.43
N THR A 911 56.06 45.20 -19.61
CA THR A 911 55.05 45.18 -18.53
C THR A 911 53.91 44.20 -18.77
N GLN A 912 53.83 43.64 -19.98
CA GLN A 912 52.67 42.88 -20.39
C GLN A 912 52.71 41.48 -19.75
N LEU A 913 51.59 41.07 -19.16
CA LEU A 913 51.35 39.69 -18.74
C LEU A 913 50.01 39.24 -19.31
N THR A 914 49.95 38.03 -19.87
CA THR A 914 48.73 37.44 -20.42
C THR A 914 47.76 36.99 -19.33
N GLY A 915 46.49 36.75 -19.69
CA GLY A 915 45.50 36.20 -18.77
C GLY A 915 45.91 34.85 -18.19
N GLU A 916 46.52 33.97 -19.00
CA GLU A 916 47.06 32.68 -18.56
C GLU A 916 48.29 32.83 -17.65
N GLN A 917 49.21 33.76 -17.93
CA GLN A 917 50.28 34.12 -17.00
C GLN A 917 49.71 34.63 -15.66
N GLY A 918 48.70 35.51 -15.72
CA GLY A 918 47.96 35.96 -14.54
C GLY A 918 47.31 34.80 -13.78
N TRP A 919 46.74 33.81 -14.46
CA TRP A 919 46.18 32.62 -13.84
C TRP A 919 47.22 31.79 -13.05
N ILE A 920 48.45 31.67 -13.55
CA ILE A 920 49.56 31.02 -12.84
C ILE A 920 49.98 31.83 -11.61
N LEU A 921 50.23 33.13 -11.77
CA LEU A 921 50.59 34.02 -10.66
C LEU A 921 49.55 33.96 -9.53
N ARG A 922 48.27 34.01 -9.91
CA ARG A 922 47.14 33.89 -8.99
C ARG A 922 46.97 32.48 -8.43
N SER A 923 47.55 31.45 -9.03
CA SER A 923 47.53 30.08 -8.48
C SER A 923 48.52 29.90 -7.33
N ASN A 924 49.56 30.74 -7.23
CA ASN A 924 50.54 30.62 -6.18
C ASN A 924 49.88 30.85 -4.79
N PRO A 925 50.16 30.00 -3.78
CA PRO A 925 49.60 30.16 -2.43
C PRO A 925 49.87 31.52 -1.76
N LEU A 926 50.91 32.26 -2.17
CA LEU A 926 51.17 33.63 -1.70
C LEU A 926 50.17 34.67 -2.24
N ALA A 927 49.48 34.38 -3.35
CA ALA A 927 48.44 35.23 -3.91
C ALA A 927 47.07 34.85 -3.33
N TYR A 928 46.59 35.66 -2.38
CA TYR A 928 45.41 35.34 -1.56
C TYR A 928 44.19 36.16 -1.87
#